data_AF-A0A9W3SL06-F1
#
_entry.id   AF-A0A9W3SL06-F1
#
_cell.length_a   1.000
_cell.length_b   1.000
_cell.length_c   1.000
_cell.angle_alpha   90.00
_cell.angle_beta   90.00
_cell.angle_gamma   90.00
#
_symmetry.space_group_name_H-M   'P 1'
#
loop_
_entity.id
_entity.type
_entity.pdbx_description
1 polymer ?
#
loop_
_entity_poly.entity_id
_entity_poly.type
_entity_poly.pdbx_seq_one_letter_code
_entity_poly.pdbx_strand_id
1 'polypeptide(L)'
;MKTIVLNGDYGFLDKIETTVKSIIYHNQKVKIYVINPDIPHEWFINLNQYLNQIGSQIVDKKIDQAYLNNVNSSFKGIKNIAFARILIPELIKEDKVLYLDCDIVVNANLDELFNIDLENKWVCGVRDYQVPAEFNSGMLLINNKKWKESNIVSSLLEKAKDPNLRNGDQTVINEVFKGRIEELDLSYNYQIGFEKAAFWGNLQKTTQFLDKVKKPKIIHFITEDKPFNLVSTVSLRNKWWHYRRLEWSEIISKYSSFDKSKIKDLSFDGEAFLLTRMADVQNIEQLIQKLPNIRFNIAAYTPMAFLLLKLTQYDNVRLFPTIIGKTLDREINEADIYLDINYGPKADEIIERIMKRRIPIFSFDQTKSQNLDYDNYHVFPDNQIDEMVEAIKETVKTNAPKYNIRVKDMDESLDLILQDNKSVIRFGDGEFDLIRGASIPYQTYDSELANRLKDIILRGQFNNTLVCLPDVFTKPERYQDFTQSFYETSFFPNNESFLKEIGQTGNWYGSTFISRPYIDLVDKSKSAAYFNKLKQLWSGRDLLIVEGALTRSGVGNDLFTNTKSIKRIIAPSKNAYQKIDKIEQMIRENAEDRLILLMLGPTAKVVVDDLQDLENQIIDLGHIDSEYEWFKMGATHKVKLENKHTAEFNFDENINAVHDKAYENEIIGKIE
;
A
#
# COMPACT_ATOMS: atom_id res chain seq x y z
N MET A 1 9.63 24.24 15.06
CA MET A 1 9.56 24.20 13.59
C MET A 1 8.83 25.45 13.12
N LYS A 2 9.19 26.04 11.97
CA LYS A 2 8.48 27.22 11.44
C LYS A 2 7.10 26.79 10.95
N THR A 3 6.02 27.48 11.34
CA THR A 3 4.65 27.09 10.96
C THR A 3 4.09 28.03 9.90
N ILE A 4 3.71 27.46 8.75
CA ILE A 4 3.05 28.15 7.65
C ILE A 4 1.67 27.55 7.45
N VAL A 5 0.68 28.39 7.14
CA VAL A 5 -0.67 27.96 6.79
C VAL A 5 -1.03 28.48 5.41
N LEU A 6 -1.56 27.60 4.58
CA LEU A 6 -2.21 27.88 3.31
C LEU A 6 -3.68 27.45 3.41
N ASN A 7 -4.53 27.95 2.51
CA ASN A 7 -5.88 27.43 2.30
C ASN A 7 -6.21 27.38 0.80
N GLY A 8 -7.08 26.45 0.42
CA GLY A 8 -7.59 26.34 -0.94
C GLY A 8 -8.32 25.02 -1.17
N ASP A 9 -8.99 24.94 -2.31
CA ASP A 9 -9.67 23.74 -2.77
C ASP A 9 -8.82 22.98 -3.81
N TYR A 10 -9.25 21.77 -4.17
CA TYR A 10 -8.55 20.90 -5.11
C TYR A 10 -8.33 21.56 -6.49
N GLY A 11 -9.21 22.48 -6.92
CA GLY A 11 -9.05 23.25 -8.15
C GLY A 11 -7.85 24.20 -8.14
N PHE A 12 -7.31 24.51 -6.96
CA PHE A 12 -6.10 25.32 -6.78
C PHE A 12 -4.87 24.49 -6.38
N LEU A 13 -4.93 23.15 -6.43
CA LEU A 13 -3.84 22.28 -5.97
C LEU A 13 -2.50 22.61 -6.62
N ASP A 14 -2.47 22.89 -7.92
CA ASP A 14 -1.24 23.24 -8.62
C ASP A 14 -0.64 24.60 -8.20
N LYS A 15 -1.48 25.53 -7.73
CA LYS A 15 -1.06 26.84 -7.18
C LYS A 15 -0.52 26.68 -5.77
N ILE A 16 -1.24 25.91 -4.94
CA ILE A 16 -0.78 25.50 -3.61
C ILE A 16 0.59 24.81 -3.74
N GLU A 17 0.73 23.81 -4.59
CA GLU A 17 1.98 23.08 -4.77
C GLU A 17 3.11 24.00 -5.24
N THR A 18 2.85 24.94 -6.16
CA THR A 18 3.86 25.93 -6.59
C THR A 18 4.34 26.80 -5.43
N THR A 19 3.40 27.26 -4.59
CA THR A 19 3.70 28.03 -3.39
C THR A 19 4.55 27.21 -2.42
N VAL A 20 4.16 25.96 -2.13
CA VAL A 20 4.92 25.02 -1.28
C VAL A 20 6.31 24.77 -1.85
N LYS A 21 6.47 24.53 -3.15
CA LYS A 21 7.79 24.36 -3.80
C LYS A 21 8.67 25.58 -3.55
N SER A 22 8.14 26.79 -3.75
CA SER A 22 8.88 28.02 -3.52
C SER A 22 9.27 28.22 -2.04
N ILE A 23 8.38 27.87 -1.09
CA ILE A 23 8.67 27.89 0.35
C ILE A 23 9.85 26.96 0.64
N ILE A 24 9.73 25.70 0.24
CA ILE A 24 10.69 24.63 0.58
C ILE A 24 12.03 24.83 -0.11
N TYR A 25 12.05 25.41 -1.31
CA TYR A 25 13.28 25.72 -2.04
C TYR A 25 14.22 26.70 -1.30
N HIS A 26 13.66 27.52 -0.40
CA HIS A 26 14.41 28.50 0.39
C HIS A 26 14.39 28.22 1.90
N ASN A 27 13.55 27.31 2.38
CA ASN A 27 13.33 27.07 3.80
C ASN A 27 13.20 25.57 4.09
N GLN A 28 13.99 25.09 5.05
CA GLN A 28 13.83 23.77 5.67
C GLN A 28 13.30 23.89 7.10
N LYS A 29 12.96 22.76 7.73
CA LYS A 29 12.34 22.70 9.07
C LYS A 29 11.06 23.54 9.14
N VAL A 30 10.18 23.32 8.16
CA VAL A 30 8.90 24.00 8.02
C VAL A 30 7.75 22.99 8.19
N LYS A 31 6.73 23.40 8.93
CA LYS A 31 5.44 22.72 9.04
C LYS A 31 4.42 23.52 8.24
N ILE A 32 3.86 22.93 7.19
CA ILE A 32 2.91 23.59 6.32
C ILE A 32 1.55 22.95 6.54
N TYR A 33 0.57 23.71 7.01
CA TYR A 33 -0.82 23.27 7.06
C TYR A 33 -1.54 23.74 5.80
N VAL A 34 -2.37 22.88 5.20
CA VAL A 34 -3.26 23.27 4.10
C VAL A 34 -4.71 23.05 4.55
N ILE A 35 -5.39 24.16 4.84
CA ILE A 35 -6.81 24.16 5.18
C ILE A 35 -7.61 23.97 3.89
N ASN A 36 -8.28 22.83 3.75
CA ASN A 36 -8.95 22.44 2.53
C ASN A 36 -10.22 21.63 2.80
N PRO A 37 -11.19 21.61 1.87
CA PRO A 37 -12.36 20.76 2.00
C PRO A 37 -12.23 19.41 1.28
N ASP A 38 -11.40 19.34 0.22
CA ASP A 38 -11.53 18.31 -0.82
C ASP A 38 -10.21 17.86 -1.47
N ILE A 39 -9.04 18.31 -1.00
CA ILE A 39 -7.75 17.86 -1.56
C ILE A 39 -7.53 16.38 -1.16
N PRO A 40 -7.24 15.47 -2.10
CA PRO A 40 -6.96 14.07 -1.78
C PRO A 40 -5.78 13.92 -0.80
N HIS A 41 -5.94 13.08 0.21
CA HIS A 41 -4.95 12.91 1.27
C HIS A 41 -3.65 12.28 0.76
N GLU A 42 -3.73 11.48 -0.30
CA GLU A 42 -2.60 10.86 -0.97
C GLU A 42 -1.55 11.89 -1.45
N TRP A 43 -1.99 13.10 -1.83
CA TRP A 43 -1.05 14.17 -2.19
C TRP A 43 -0.18 14.58 -1.00
N PHE A 44 -0.76 14.64 0.22
CA PHE A 44 -0.03 14.95 1.44
C PHE A 44 0.92 13.83 1.84
N ILE A 45 0.45 12.58 1.82
CA ILE A 45 1.28 11.39 2.10
C ILE A 45 2.50 11.37 1.16
N ASN A 46 2.25 11.47 -0.15
CA ASN A 46 3.30 11.41 -1.17
C ASN A 46 4.31 12.54 -1.01
N LEU A 47 3.84 13.76 -0.74
CA LEU A 47 4.72 14.90 -0.56
C LEU A 47 5.56 14.78 0.73
N ASN A 48 5.00 14.25 1.81
CA ASN A 48 5.74 14.02 3.06
C ASN A 48 6.90 13.02 2.92
N GLN A 49 6.86 12.08 1.96
CA GLN A 49 8.01 11.21 1.67
C GLN A 49 9.25 11.98 1.20
N TYR A 50 9.06 13.17 0.61
CA TYR A 50 10.13 14.12 0.27
C TYR A 50 10.46 15.05 1.44
N LEU A 51 9.45 15.73 1.99
CA LEU A 51 9.65 16.80 2.97
C LEU A 51 10.30 16.30 4.27
N ASN A 52 9.96 15.09 4.71
CA ASN A 52 10.51 14.51 5.94
C ASN A 52 12.04 14.35 5.87
N GLN A 53 12.63 14.21 4.67
CA GLN A 53 14.08 14.07 4.48
C GLN A 53 14.87 15.33 4.85
N ILE A 54 14.21 16.50 4.89
CA ILE A 54 14.79 17.80 5.28
C ILE A 54 14.15 18.35 6.56
N GLY A 55 13.52 17.46 7.35
CA GLY A 55 12.83 17.81 8.59
C GLY A 55 11.66 18.76 8.41
N SER A 56 11.05 18.80 7.22
CA SER A 56 9.83 19.55 6.94
C SER A 56 8.64 18.61 6.81
N GLN A 57 7.41 19.12 6.92
CA GLN A 57 6.21 18.32 6.71
C GLN A 57 5.07 19.19 6.19
N ILE A 58 4.15 18.57 5.47
CA ILE A 58 2.86 19.13 5.10
C ILE A 58 1.75 18.37 5.84
N VAL A 59 0.75 19.10 6.34
CA VAL A 59 -0.33 18.56 7.16
C VAL A 59 -1.66 18.89 6.52
N ASP A 60 -2.43 17.85 6.27
CA ASP A 60 -3.80 17.95 5.79
C ASP A 60 -4.70 18.47 6.92
N LYS A 61 -5.48 19.52 6.62
CA LYS A 61 -6.47 20.04 7.56
C LYS A 61 -7.81 20.19 6.88
N LYS A 62 -8.63 19.14 6.98
CA LYS A 62 -9.99 19.09 6.42
C LYS A 62 -10.93 20.03 7.17
N ILE A 63 -11.73 20.80 6.44
CA ILE A 63 -12.80 21.64 7.01
C ILE A 63 -14.12 21.47 6.27
N ASP A 64 -15.22 21.56 7.02
CA ASP A 64 -16.55 21.58 6.43
C ASP A 64 -16.79 22.96 5.82
N GLN A 65 -17.13 23.01 4.54
CA GLN A 65 -17.46 24.28 3.89
C GLN A 65 -18.71 24.92 4.52
N ALA A 66 -19.56 24.14 5.20
CA ALA A 66 -20.75 24.63 5.87
C ALA A 66 -20.45 25.72 6.92
N TYR A 67 -19.26 25.69 7.56
CA TYR A 67 -18.82 26.75 8.48
C TYR A 67 -18.70 28.12 7.81
N LEU A 68 -18.57 28.16 6.49
CA LEU A 68 -18.35 29.37 5.70
C LEU A 68 -19.59 29.72 4.85
N ASN A 69 -20.73 29.05 5.02
CA ASN A 69 -21.92 29.31 4.19
C ASN A 69 -22.56 30.68 4.41
N ASN A 70 -22.36 31.29 5.58
CA ASN A 70 -22.99 32.56 5.95
C ASN A 70 -22.04 33.77 5.78
N VAL A 71 -20.87 33.58 5.18
CA VAL A 71 -19.95 34.71 4.90
C VAL A 71 -20.36 35.40 3.60
N ASN A 72 -20.24 36.71 3.56
CA ASN A 72 -20.60 37.54 2.40
C ASN A 72 -19.34 38.10 1.74
N SER A 73 -19.33 38.16 0.41
CA SER A 73 -18.34 38.91 -0.37
C SER A 73 -19.03 39.65 -1.50
N SER A 74 -18.76 40.96 -1.59
CA SER A 74 -19.26 41.78 -2.68
C SER A 74 -18.48 41.58 -4.00
N PHE A 75 -17.39 40.79 -3.96
CA PHE A 75 -16.56 40.45 -5.13
C PHE A 75 -16.99 39.12 -5.77
N LYS A 76 -17.47 39.17 -7.02
CA LYS A 76 -17.75 37.96 -7.81
C LYS A 76 -16.45 37.18 -8.03
N GLY A 77 -16.34 35.97 -7.49
CA GLY A 77 -15.21 35.05 -7.73
C GLY A 77 -14.39 34.67 -6.50
N ILE A 78 -14.57 35.33 -5.35
CA ILE A 78 -13.99 34.85 -4.07
C ILE A 78 -14.83 33.67 -3.60
N LYS A 79 -14.28 32.45 -3.73
CA LYS A 79 -14.88 31.25 -3.13
C LYS A 79 -14.78 31.35 -1.61
N ASN A 80 -15.80 30.86 -0.91
CA ASN A 80 -15.88 30.87 0.57
C ASN A 80 -14.59 30.37 1.25
N ILE A 81 -13.84 29.46 0.62
CA ILE A 81 -12.58 28.93 1.14
C ILE A 81 -11.53 30.01 1.47
N ALA A 82 -11.53 31.18 0.82
CA ALA A 82 -10.62 32.28 1.14
C ALA A 82 -10.76 32.77 2.59
N PHE A 83 -11.98 32.70 3.14
CA PHE A 83 -12.29 33.03 4.54
C PHE A 83 -11.75 31.99 5.52
N ALA A 84 -11.35 30.78 5.09
CA ALA A 84 -10.89 29.73 6.00
C ALA A 84 -9.67 30.13 6.85
N ARG A 85 -8.91 31.16 6.45
CA ARG A 85 -7.83 31.73 7.26
C ARG A 85 -8.31 32.29 8.61
N ILE A 86 -9.57 32.70 8.73
CA ILE A 86 -10.13 33.18 10.02
C ILE A 86 -10.27 32.04 11.04
N LEU A 87 -10.29 30.79 10.58
CA LEU A 87 -10.43 29.60 11.42
C LEU A 87 -9.08 29.08 11.95
N ILE A 88 -7.95 29.72 11.60
CA ILE A 88 -6.60 29.32 12.06
C ILE A 88 -6.51 29.05 13.57
N PRO A 89 -7.10 29.85 14.47
CA PRO A 89 -7.03 29.62 15.92
C PRO A 89 -7.70 28.32 16.37
N GLU A 90 -8.74 27.87 15.68
CA GLU A 90 -9.47 26.64 16.00
C GLU A 90 -8.79 25.41 15.38
N LEU A 91 -8.04 25.60 14.29
CA LEU A 91 -7.50 24.49 13.49
C LEU A 91 -6.02 24.20 13.77
N ILE A 92 -5.24 25.21 14.16
CA ILE A 92 -3.77 25.15 14.21
C ILE A 92 -3.28 25.27 15.64
N LYS A 93 -2.39 24.38 16.08
CA LYS A 93 -1.98 24.30 17.49
C LYS A 93 -0.88 25.29 17.86
N GLU A 94 0.00 25.63 16.93
CA GLU A 94 1.19 26.45 17.19
C GLU A 94 0.85 27.93 17.44
N ASP A 95 1.62 28.58 18.33
CA ASP A 95 1.36 29.95 18.83
C ASP A 95 1.67 31.06 17.83
N LYS A 96 2.60 30.80 16.88
CA LYS A 96 3.02 31.74 15.84
C LYS A 96 2.82 31.07 14.49
N VAL A 97 2.10 31.74 13.60
CA VAL A 97 1.72 31.21 12.28
C VAL A 97 2.00 32.26 11.22
N LEU A 98 2.64 31.86 10.12
CA LEU A 98 2.70 32.66 8.90
C LEU A 98 1.63 32.16 7.93
N TYR A 99 0.59 32.95 7.69
CA TYR A 99 -0.39 32.67 6.66
C TYR A 99 0.10 33.20 5.30
N LEU A 100 -0.12 32.43 4.23
CA LEU A 100 0.14 32.82 2.84
C LEU A 100 -1.03 32.41 1.93
N ASP A 101 -1.40 33.27 0.99
CA ASP A 101 -2.27 32.92 -0.14
C ASP A 101 -1.56 31.92 -1.08
N CYS A 102 -2.33 31.20 -1.90
CA CYS A 102 -1.81 30.19 -2.83
C CYS A 102 -1.29 30.75 -4.16
N ASP A 103 -1.47 32.05 -4.43
CA ASP A 103 -0.94 32.79 -5.58
C ASP A 103 0.32 33.61 -5.23
N ILE A 104 1.16 33.00 -4.38
CA ILE A 104 2.41 33.56 -3.87
C ILE A 104 3.63 32.74 -4.31
N VAL A 105 4.75 33.41 -4.47
CA VAL A 105 6.08 32.81 -4.58
C VAL A 105 6.99 33.34 -3.47
N VAL A 106 7.50 32.42 -2.65
CA VAL A 106 8.60 32.72 -1.71
C VAL A 106 9.92 32.70 -2.47
N ASN A 107 10.67 33.78 -2.35
CA ASN A 107 11.89 34.05 -3.13
C ASN A 107 13.14 34.24 -2.26
N ALA A 108 13.03 33.99 -0.95
CA ALA A 108 14.12 34.09 0.00
C ALA A 108 13.89 33.21 1.24
N ASN A 109 14.95 33.02 2.04
CA ASN A 109 14.83 32.48 3.39
C ASN A 109 14.01 33.46 4.28
N LEU A 110 13.12 32.91 5.11
CA LEU A 110 12.18 33.65 5.93
C LEU A 110 12.51 33.66 7.44
N ASP A 111 13.70 33.24 7.86
CA ASP A 111 14.07 33.12 9.28
C ASP A 111 13.95 34.46 10.01
N GLU A 112 14.34 35.57 9.38
CA GLU A 112 14.16 36.92 9.93
C GLU A 112 12.68 37.25 10.19
N LEU A 113 11.77 36.84 9.30
CA LEU A 113 10.33 37.05 9.47
C LEU A 113 9.79 36.26 10.66
N PHE A 114 10.22 35.01 10.82
CA PHE A 114 9.82 34.17 11.96
C PHE A 114 10.42 34.64 13.29
N ASN A 115 11.57 35.32 13.26
CA ASN A 115 12.23 35.88 14.43
C ASN A 115 11.59 37.17 14.95
N ILE A 116 10.62 37.76 14.23
CA ILE A 116 9.86 38.91 14.74
C ILE A 116 9.16 38.52 16.03
N ASP A 117 9.39 39.29 17.08
CA ASP A 117 8.67 39.15 18.34
C ASP A 117 7.22 39.63 18.18
N LEU A 118 6.30 38.77 18.61
CA LEU A 118 4.85 38.95 18.53
C LEU A 118 4.20 39.13 19.90
N GLU A 119 4.94 39.08 21.02
CA GLU A 119 4.37 39.03 22.38
C GLU A 119 3.22 40.02 22.59
N ASN A 120 3.42 41.29 22.20
CA ASN A 120 2.42 42.35 22.34
C ASN A 120 1.59 42.62 21.07
N LYS A 121 1.81 41.88 19.99
CA LYS A 121 1.21 42.12 18.66
C LYS A 121 0.08 41.13 18.40
N TRP A 122 -0.95 41.58 17.67
CA TRP A 122 -2.06 40.71 17.26
C TRP A 122 -1.75 40.00 15.94
N VAL A 123 -1.27 40.77 14.97
CA VAL A 123 -0.94 40.30 13.63
C VAL A 123 -0.02 41.34 12.99
N CYS A 124 0.88 40.89 12.12
CA CYS A 124 1.68 41.77 11.29
C CYS A 124 1.34 41.53 9.81
N GLY A 125 1.31 42.59 9.02
CA GLY A 125 1.00 42.54 7.59
C GLY A 125 1.67 43.66 6.82
N VAL A 126 1.57 43.62 5.49
CA VAL A 126 2.09 44.68 4.61
C VAL A 126 0.91 45.49 4.08
N ARG A 127 1.08 46.81 3.94
CA ARG A 127 0.06 47.70 3.38
C ARG A 127 -0.40 47.23 2.01
N ASP A 128 -1.70 47.31 1.76
CA ASP A 128 -2.27 47.00 0.45
C ASP A 128 -1.90 48.10 -0.55
N TYR A 129 -1.41 47.72 -1.72
CA TYR A 129 -0.92 48.69 -2.72
C TYR A 129 -2.06 49.42 -3.41
N GLN A 130 -3.24 48.78 -3.51
CA GLN A 130 -4.45 49.37 -4.08
C GLN A 130 -5.20 50.23 -3.05
N VAL A 131 -5.23 49.80 -1.79
CA VAL A 131 -5.90 50.48 -0.68
C VAL A 131 -4.91 50.73 0.47
N PRO A 132 -4.04 51.75 0.41
CA PRO A 132 -2.95 51.95 1.39
C PRO A 132 -3.40 52.18 2.84
N ALA A 133 -4.69 52.44 3.06
CA ALA A 133 -5.26 52.52 4.40
C ALA A 133 -5.41 51.14 5.06
N GLU A 134 -5.44 50.07 4.26
CA GLU A 134 -5.58 48.69 4.70
C GLU A 134 -4.25 47.94 4.59
N PHE A 135 -4.21 46.76 5.21
CA PHE A 135 -3.17 45.75 5.03
C PHE A 135 -3.70 44.64 4.12
N ASN A 136 -2.83 44.15 3.24
CA ASN A 136 -3.16 43.03 2.37
C ASN A 136 -3.26 41.74 3.19
N SER A 137 -4.34 40.97 3.06
CA SER A 137 -4.55 39.76 3.87
C SER A 137 -3.82 38.53 3.36
N GLY A 138 -3.24 38.59 2.15
CA GLY A 138 -2.59 37.43 1.53
C GLY A 138 -1.26 37.01 2.14
N MET A 139 -0.68 37.85 3.00
CA MET A 139 0.39 37.43 3.90
C MET A 139 0.16 38.05 5.28
N LEU A 140 0.06 37.21 6.30
CA LEU A 140 -0.12 37.63 7.68
C LEU A 140 0.78 36.81 8.61
N LEU A 141 1.57 37.50 9.43
CA LEU A 141 2.26 36.87 10.56
C LEU A 141 1.37 37.00 11.80
N ILE A 142 0.75 35.90 12.19
CA ILE A 142 -0.33 35.84 13.18
C ILE A 142 0.21 35.41 14.55
N ASN A 143 -0.15 36.16 15.59
CA ASN A 143 -0.02 35.72 16.97
C ASN A 143 -1.22 34.83 17.33
N ASN A 144 -1.11 33.56 16.95
CA ASN A 144 -2.19 32.58 17.08
C ASN A 144 -2.51 32.28 18.55
N LYS A 145 -1.53 32.36 19.44
CA LYS A 145 -1.77 32.27 20.89
C LYS A 145 -2.74 33.35 21.36
N LYS A 146 -2.46 34.61 21.02
CA LYS A 146 -3.32 35.75 21.38
C LYS A 146 -4.71 35.65 20.73
N TRP A 147 -4.79 35.17 19.48
CA TRP A 147 -6.07 34.95 18.81
C TRP A 147 -6.93 33.89 19.52
N LYS A 148 -6.32 32.79 19.97
CA LYS A 148 -6.99 31.74 20.77
C LYS A 148 -7.46 32.26 22.12
N GLU A 149 -6.57 32.88 22.89
CA GLU A 149 -6.88 33.43 24.22
C GLU A 149 -8.02 34.47 24.17
N SER A 150 -8.19 35.14 23.03
CA SER A 150 -9.23 36.16 22.81
C SER A 150 -10.51 35.62 22.17
N ASN A 151 -10.62 34.31 21.87
CA ASN A 151 -11.75 33.70 21.17
C ASN A 151 -12.19 34.48 19.90
N ILE A 152 -11.22 34.99 19.14
CA ILE A 152 -11.46 36.01 18.11
C ILE A 152 -12.24 35.49 16.89
N VAL A 153 -12.27 34.18 16.68
CA VAL A 153 -12.93 33.54 15.52
C VAL A 153 -14.41 33.90 15.46
N SER A 154 -15.10 33.93 16.60
CA SER A 154 -16.49 34.37 16.70
C SER A 154 -16.69 35.78 16.15
N SER A 155 -15.82 36.72 16.51
CA SER A 155 -15.89 38.12 16.06
C SER A 155 -15.57 38.25 14.56
N LEU A 156 -14.60 37.48 14.06
CA LEU A 156 -14.27 37.44 12.64
C LEU A 156 -15.44 36.87 11.81
N LEU A 157 -16.07 35.79 12.26
CA LEU A 157 -17.22 35.17 11.60
C LEU A 157 -18.45 36.08 11.61
N GLU A 158 -18.76 36.73 12.74
CA GLU A 158 -19.87 37.68 12.80
C GLU A 158 -19.64 38.85 11.84
N LYS A 159 -18.42 39.39 11.79
CA LYS A 159 -18.10 40.47 10.86
C LYS A 159 -18.11 40.00 9.39
N ALA A 160 -17.76 38.75 9.12
CA ALA A 160 -17.81 38.15 7.79
C ALA A 160 -19.23 38.03 7.22
N LYS A 161 -20.28 38.16 8.04
CA LYS A 161 -21.69 38.19 7.59
C LYS A 161 -22.10 39.55 6.98
N ASP A 162 -21.28 40.59 7.07
CA ASP A 162 -21.60 41.91 6.54
C ASP A 162 -21.70 41.86 4.99
N PRO A 163 -22.84 42.25 4.38
CA PRO A 163 -23.00 42.22 2.93
C PRO A 163 -22.11 43.25 2.19
N ASN A 164 -21.56 44.25 2.91
CA ASN A 164 -20.80 45.36 2.31
C ASN A 164 -19.27 45.17 2.38
N LEU A 165 -18.79 43.92 2.46
CA LEU A 165 -17.35 43.62 2.50
C LEU A 165 -16.73 43.80 1.11
N ARG A 166 -16.07 44.94 0.90
CA ARG A 166 -15.46 45.34 -0.38
C ARG A 166 -14.38 44.36 -0.86
N ASN A 167 -13.51 43.91 0.03
CA ASN A 167 -12.40 42.99 -0.26
C ASN A 167 -12.57 41.66 0.50
N GLY A 168 -13.80 41.24 0.79
CA GLY A 168 -14.09 39.99 1.49
C GLY A 168 -13.40 39.88 2.86
N ASP A 169 -12.65 38.81 3.07
CA ASP A 169 -11.93 38.51 4.32
C ASP A 169 -10.88 39.58 4.67
N GLN A 170 -10.29 40.26 3.68
CA GLN A 170 -9.34 41.34 3.94
C GLN A 170 -10.00 42.49 4.70
N THR A 171 -11.22 42.87 4.31
CA THR A 171 -11.98 43.90 4.99
C THR A 171 -12.31 43.47 6.42
N VAL A 172 -12.72 42.21 6.63
CA VAL A 172 -12.98 41.64 7.96
C VAL A 172 -11.75 41.76 8.86
N ILE A 173 -10.59 41.33 8.40
CA ILE A 173 -9.33 41.36 9.18
C ILE A 173 -8.94 42.80 9.51
N ASN A 174 -8.98 43.71 8.54
CA ASN A 174 -8.61 45.11 8.76
C ASN A 174 -9.55 45.82 9.75
N GLU A 175 -10.86 45.52 9.72
CA GLU A 175 -11.81 46.12 10.62
C GLU A 175 -11.72 45.55 12.05
N VAL A 176 -11.63 44.22 12.19
CA VAL A 176 -11.54 43.57 13.51
C VAL A 176 -10.21 43.91 14.21
N PHE A 177 -9.12 44.00 13.46
CA PHE A 177 -7.80 44.36 13.99
C PHE A 177 -7.43 45.83 13.75
N LYS A 178 -8.41 46.71 13.55
CA LYS A 178 -8.14 48.14 13.32
C LYS A 178 -7.27 48.74 14.42
N GLY A 179 -6.14 49.33 14.03
CA GLY A 179 -5.14 49.89 14.96
C GLY A 179 -4.30 48.85 15.72
N ARG A 180 -4.39 47.56 15.36
CA ARG A 180 -3.70 46.44 16.00
C ARG A 180 -2.88 45.59 15.02
N ILE A 181 -2.83 45.98 13.74
CA ILE A 181 -1.99 45.36 12.71
C ILE A 181 -0.67 46.12 12.65
N GLU A 182 0.42 45.41 12.89
CA GLU A 182 1.77 45.94 12.81
C GLU A 182 2.31 45.85 11.38
N GLU A 183 2.99 46.90 10.93
CA GLU A 183 3.47 47.00 9.55
C GLU A 183 4.78 46.23 9.34
N LEU A 184 4.81 45.42 8.28
CA LEU A 184 5.99 44.71 7.81
C LEU A 184 6.62 45.41 6.62
N ASP A 185 7.91 45.14 6.40
CA ASP A 185 8.63 45.60 5.23
C ASP A 185 7.96 45.13 3.92
N LEU A 186 7.91 46.02 2.93
CA LEU A 186 7.24 45.80 1.63
C LEU A 186 7.76 44.56 0.90
N SER A 187 9.00 44.12 1.15
CA SER A 187 9.58 42.92 0.53
C SER A 187 8.91 41.61 0.97
N TYR A 188 8.20 41.61 2.10
CA TYR A 188 7.52 40.42 2.62
C TYR A 188 6.10 40.23 2.05
N ASN A 189 5.58 41.15 1.24
CA ASN A 189 4.38 40.95 0.43
C ASN A 189 4.40 41.92 -0.76
N TYR A 190 5.23 41.57 -1.75
CA TYR A 190 5.43 42.36 -2.95
C TYR A 190 4.30 42.09 -3.96
N GLN A 191 3.30 42.96 -3.95
CA GLN A 191 2.02 42.82 -4.65
C GLN A 191 2.12 43.16 -6.16
N ILE A 192 2.92 42.40 -6.90
CA ILE A 192 3.27 42.67 -8.30
C ILE A 192 2.07 42.63 -9.25
N GLY A 193 1.03 41.88 -8.89
CA GLY A 193 -0.19 41.79 -9.70
C GLY A 193 -0.91 43.13 -9.91
N PHE A 194 -0.64 44.15 -9.07
CA PHE A 194 -1.23 45.47 -9.22
C PHE A 194 -0.52 46.39 -10.24
N GLU A 195 0.63 45.97 -10.78
CA GLU A 195 1.44 46.79 -11.71
C GLU A 195 0.62 47.34 -12.88
N LYS A 196 -0.18 46.47 -13.52
CA LYS A 196 -1.04 46.85 -14.65
C LYS A 196 -2.07 47.91 -14.26
N ALA A 197 -2.76 47.72 -13.14
CA ALA A 197 -3.77 48.65 -12.66
C ALA A 197 -3.14 49.99 -12.23
N ALA A 198 -1.95 49.95 -11.61
CA ALA A 198 -1.20 51.14 -11.23
C ALA A 198 -0.81 51.98 -12.46
N PHE A 199 -0.30 51.34 -13.53
CA PHE A 199 0.09 52.00 -14.77
C PHE A 199 -1.10 52.69 -15.45
N TRP A 200 -2.18 51.94 -15.72
CA TRP A 200 -3.36 52.49 -16.43
C TRP A 200 -4.19 53.45 -15.58
N GLY A 201 -4.18 53.29 -14.26
CA GLY A 201 -4.88 54.18 -13.33
C GLY A 201 -4.14 55.48 -13.01
N ASN A 202 -2.93 55.68 -13.57
CA ASN A 202 -2.04 56.82 -13.26
C ASN A 202 -1.81 56.99 -11.74
N LEU A 203 -1.73 55.88 -11.01
CA LEU A 203 -1.61 55.85 -9.55
C LEU A 203 -0.15 56.03 -9.14
N GLN A 204 0.41 57.23 -9.35
CA GLN A 204 1.84 57.52 -9.13
C GLN A 204 2.33 57.13 -7.72
N LYS A 205 1.49 57.32 -6.68
CA LYS A 205 1.80 56.91 -5.30
C LYS A 205 1.98 55.40 -5.14
N THR A 206 1.35 54.59 -5.99
CA THR A 206 1.41 53.13 -5.91
C THR A 206 2.61 52.54 -6.65
N THR A 207 2.99 53.10 -7.80
CA THR A 207 4.26 52.78 -8.48
C THR A 207 5.45 52.94 -7.54
N GLN A 208 5.41 53.92 -6.63
CA GLN A 208 6.44 54.12 -5.62
C GLN A 208 6.61 52.92 -4.66
N PHE A 209 5.56 52.17 -4.33
CA PHE A 209 5.70 50.95 -3.53
C PHE A 209 6.45 49.87 -4.30
N LEU A 210 6.10 49.67 -5.58
CA LEU A 210 6.76 48.71 -6.45
C LEU A 210 8.24 49.06 -6.65
N ASP A 211 8.55 50.35 -6.85
CA ASP A 211 9.91 50.83 -7.11
C ASP A 211 10.85 50.73 -5.90
N LYS A 212 10.29 50.80 -4.68
CA LYS A 212 11.04 50.70 -3.41
C LYS A 212 11.62 49.30 -3.17
N VAL A 213 10.98 48.26 -3.69
CA VAL A 213 11.39 46.88 -3.45
C VAL A 213 12.28 46.38 -4.58
N LYS A 214 13.59 46.30 -4.34
CA LYS A 214 14.55 45.75 -5.31
C LYS A 214 14.73 44.24 -5.23
N LYS A 215 14.51 43.65 -4.06
CA LYS A 215 14.67 42.22 -3.78
C LYS A 215 13.46 41.70 -3.00
N PRO A 216 12.34 41.37 -3.68
CA PRO A 216 11.17 40.85 -3.00
C PRO A 216 11.48 39.48 -2.39
N LYS A 217 11.15 39.31 -1.10
CA LYS A 217 11.28 38.05 -0.35
C LYS A 217 10.05 37.17 -0.56
N ILE A 218 8.87 37.77 -0.68
CA ILE A 218 7.59 37.11 -1.00
C ILE A 218 6.92 37.93 -2.10
N ILE A 219 6.63 37.28 -3.23
CA ILE A 219 6.01 37.88 -4.41
C ILE A 219 4.57 37.42 -4.47
N HIS A 220 3.63 38.36 -4.52
CA HIS A 220 2.20 38.08 -4.48
C HIS A 220 1.52 38.55 -5.77
N PHE A 221 0.98 37.59 -6.53
CA PHE A 221 0.37 37.83 -7.82
C PHE A 221 -1.13 38.16 -7.69
N ILE A 222 -1.44 39.24 -6.95
CA ILE A 222 -2.82 39.71 -6.70
C ILE A 222 -3.57 40.06 -8.00
N THR A 223 -4.87 40.34 -7.89
CA THR A 223 -5.78 40.65 -9.02
C THR A 223 -6.00 39.48 -9.99
N GLU A 224 -6.69 39.71 -11.11
CA GLU A 224 -7.05 38.68 -12.09
C GLU A 224 -5.93 38.33 -13.09
N ASP A 225 -4.91 39.20 -13.27
CA ASP A 225 -3.80 38.97 -14.20
C ASP A 225 -2.76 38.00 -13.61
N LYS A 226 -3.14 36.72 -13.50
CA LYS A 226 -2.32 35.69 -12.87
C LYS A 226 -1.24 35.15 -13.81
N PRO A 227 -0.04 34.82 -13.29
CA PRO A 227 1.07 34.32 -14.11
C PRO A 227 0.80 32.93 -14.71
N PHE A 228 -0.19 32.21 -14.21
CA PHE A 228 -0.61 30.89 -14.68
C PHE A 228 -1.80 30.93 -15.66
N ASN A 229 -2.34 32.10 -15.98
CA ASN A 229 -3.34 32.25 -17.04
C ASN A 229 -2.73 31.90 -18.41
N LEU A 230 -3.57 31.57 -19.40
CA LEU A 230 -3.14 31.33 -20.78
C LEU A 230 -2.26 32.47 -21.30
N VAL A 231 -2.70 33.71 -21.08
CA VAL A 231 -1.94 34.94 -21.32
C VAL A 231 -1.91 35.78 -20.05
N SER A 232 -0.79 36.46 -19.79
CA SER A 232 -0.65 37.37 -18.68
C SER A 232 0.40 38.42 -18.99
N THR A 233 0.19 39.63 -18.47
CA THR A 233 1.11 40.77 -18.64
C THR A 233 1.94 41.08 -17.39
N VAL A 234 1.76 40.32 -16.30
CA VAL A 234 2.44 40.57 -15.03
C VAL A 234 3.97 40.40 -15.18
N SER A 235 4.73 41.40 -14.74
CA SER A 235 6.18 41.25 -14.61
C SER A 235 6.46 40.15 -13.59
N LEU A 236 7.45 39.29 -13.86
CA LEU A 236 7.76 38.07 -13.08
C LEU A 236 6.90 36.81 -13.35
N ARG A 237 6.11 36.76 -14.45
CA ARG A 237 5.47 35.51 -14.91
C ARG A 237 6.44 34.31 -14.93
N ASN A 238 7.64 34.49 -15.46
CA ASN A 238 8.67 33.44 -15.53
C ASN A 238 9.10 32.91 -14.16
N LYS A 239 8.99 33.72 -13.10
CA LYS A 239 9.34 33.31 -11.74
C LYS A 239 8.38 32.27 -11.19
N TRP A 240 7.07 32.45 -11.44
CA TRP A 240 6.05 31.45 -11.12
C TRP A 240 6.35 30.11 -11.82
N TRP A 241 6.54 30.17 -13.14
CA TRP A 241 6.82 28.98 -13.95
C TRP A 241 8.14 28.31 -13.60
N HIS A 242 9.13 29.06 -13.12
CA HIS A 242 10.37 28.49 -12.59
C HIS A 242 10.11 27.55 -11.40
N TYR A 243 9.34 27.96 -10.38
CA TYR A 243 9.06 27.07 -9.23
C TYR A 243 8.08 25.97 -9.59
N ARG A 244 7.09 26.26 -10.45
CA ARG A 244 6.11 25.28 -10.91
C ARG A 244 6.75 24.09 -11.64
N ARG A 245 7.86 24.31 -12.37
CA ARG A 245 8.57 23.25 -13.11
C ARG A 245 9.60 22.47 -12.29
N LEU A 246 9.92 22.87 -11.05
CA LEU A 246 10.94 22.18 -10.26
C LEU A 246 10.42 20.81 -9.82
N GLU A 247 11.28 19.81 -9.90
CA GLU A 247 11.01 18.49 -9.35
C GLU A 247 11.29 18.46 -7.84
N TRP A 248 10.50 17.70 -7.08
CA TRP A 248 10.68 17.63 -5.62
C TRP A 248 12.06 17.08 -5.24
N SER A 249 12.57 16.08 -5.97
CA SER A 249 13.92 15.55 -5.74
C SER A 249 15.02 16.59 -5.94
N GLU A 250 14.89 17.49 -6.91
CA GLU A 250 15.83 18.60 -7.14
C GLU A 250 15.80 19.61 -5.97
N ILE A 251 14.60 19.91 -5.48
CA ILE A 251 14.41 20.81 -4.32
C ILE A 251 15.06 20.21 -3.07
N ILE A 252 14.80 18.94 -2.78
CA ILE A 252 15.36 18.24 -1.61
C ILE A 252 16.88 18.14 -1.71
N SER A 253 17.41 17.86 -2.90
CA SER A 253 18.85 17.70 -3.16
C SER A 253 19.69 18.96 -2.85
N LYS A 254 19.05 20.12 -2.66
CA LYS A 254 19.73 21.34 -2.22
C LYS A 254 20.22 21.30 -0.78
N TYR A 255 19.61 20.47 0.06
CA TYR A 255 19.88 20.43 1.51
C TYR A 255 20.60 19.14 1.93
N SER A 256 20.30 18.03 1.28
CA SER A 256 20.89 16.71 1.57
C SER A 256 20.80 15.80 0.34
N SER A 257 21.59 14.73 0.30
CA SER A 257 21.46 13.70 -0.74
C SER A 257 20.06 13.07 -0.69
N PHE A 258 19.33 13.14 -1.81
CA PHE A 258 18.00 12.54 -1.92
C PHE A 258 18.08 11.01 -1.82
N ASP A 259 17.36 10.44 -0.86
CA ASP A 259 17.31 9.00 -0.62
C ASP A 259 16.02 8.41 -1.21
N LYS A 260 16.17 7.76 -2.37
CA LYS A 260 15.06 7.12 -3.09
C LYS A 260 14.47 5.94 -2.30
N SER A 261 15.24 5.30 -1.42
CA SER A 261 14.75 4.16 -0.61
C SER A 261 13.71 4.57 0.43
N LYS A 262 13.64 5.86 0.78
CA LYS A 262 12.61 6.42 1.66
C LYS A 262 11.27 6.66 0.95
N ILE A 263 11.23 6.52 -0.37
CA ILE A 263 9.98 6.58 -1.14
C ILE A 263 9.38 5.18 -1.18
N LYS A 264 8.29 4.96 -0.45
CA LYS A 264 7.64 3.65 -0.30
C LYS A 264 6.15 3.79 -0.03
N ASP A 265 5.40 2.74 -0.37
CA ASP A 265 3.99 2.64 0.00
C ASP A 265 3.84 2.52 1.52
N LEU A 266 2.74 3.06 2.03
CA LEU A 266 2.39 2.90 3.45
C LEU A 266 2.05 1.43 3.73
N SER A 267 2.71 0.87 4.75
CA SER A 267 2.45 -0.46 5.29
C SER A 267 1.83 -0.35 6.68
N PHE A 268 0.88 -1.23 6.98
CA PHE A 268 0.20 -1.30 8.26
C PHE A 268 0.36 -2.70 8.82
N ASP A 269 0.34 -2.80 10.16
CA ASP A 269 0.48 -4.06 10.89
C ASP A 269 -0.80 -4.91 10.78
N GLY A 270 -1.95 -4.26 10.50
CA GLY A 270 -3.22 -4.92 10.22
C GLY A 270 -4.30 -4.00 9.69
N GLU A 271 -5.41 -4.60 9.32
CA GLU A 271 -6.55 -3.99 8.63
C GLU A 271 -7.82 -4.09 9.50
N ALA A 272 -8.35 -2.95 9.94
CA ALA A 272 -9.61 -2.85 10.66
C ALA A 272 -10.74 -2.48 9.69
N PHE A 273 -11.81 -3.26 9.66
CA PHE A 273 -12.98 -2.99 8.82
C PHE A 273 -14.19 -2.54 9.64
N LEU A 274 -14.92 -1.55 9.14
CA LEU A 274 -16.13 -1.01 9.75
C LEU A 274 -17.14 -0.67 8.65
N LEU A 275 -18.36 -1.18 8.74
CA LEU A 275 -19.46 -0.75 7.88
C LEU A 275 -20.49 0.04 8.69
N THR A 276 -20.77 1.29 8.30
CA THR A 276 -21.72 2.16 8.98
C THR A 276 -22.86 2.62 8.07
N ARG A 277 -24.04 2.78 8.66
CA ARG A 277 -25.22 3.44 8.06
C ARG A 277 -25.45 4.84 8.65
N MET A 278 -24.62 5.26 9.60
CA MET A 278 -24.70 6.52 10.33
C MET A 278 -23.39 7.31 10.19
N ALA A 279 -23.49 8.64 10.20
CA ALA A 279 -22.31 9.51 10.20
C ALA A 279 -21.55 9.47 11.53
N ASP A 280 -22.29 9.32 12.62
CA ASP A 280 -21.73 9.26 13.96
C ASP A 280 -21.28 7.83 14.29
N VAL A 281 -20.04 7.70 14.74
CA VAL A 281 -19.36 6.43 15.01
C VAL A 281 -18.57 6.61 16.30
N GLN A 282 -18.86 5.79 17.30
CA GLN A 282 -18.35 5.97 18.65
C GLN A 282 -16.81 5.91 18.69
N ASN A 283 -16.18 6.97 19.21
CA ASN A 283 -14.74 7.04 19.49
C ASN A 283 -13.79 6.80 18.29
N ILE A 284 -14.29 6.78 17.04
CA ILE A 284 -13.49 6.40 15.85
C ILE A 284 -12.23 7.25 15.67
N GLU A 285 -12.35 8.58 15.83
CA GLU A 285 -11.22 9.50 15.65
C GLU A 285 -10.13 9.30 16.72
N GLN A 286 -10.51 8.91 17.95
CA GLN A 286 -9.55 8.59 19.01
C GLN A 286 -8.84 7.25 18.75
N LEU A 287 -9.57 6.25 18.27
CA LEU A 287 -8.99 4.95 17.89
C LEU A 287 -7.98 5.11 16.76
N ILE A 288 -8.33 5.85 15.70
CA ILE A 288 -7.45 6.17 14.57
C ILE A 288 -6.13 6.77 15.06
N GLN A 289 -6.19 7.73 15.99
CA GLN A 289 -5.02 8.41 16.54
C GLN A 289 -4.17 7.51 17.46
N LYS A 290 -4.79 6.61 18.23
CA LYS A 290 -4.10 5.69 19.15
C LYS A 290 -3.53 4.45 18.45
N LEU A 291 -3.99 4.14 17.23
CA LEU A 291 -3.59 2.98 16.44
C LEU A 291 -3.02 3.39 15.06
N PRO A 292 -1.93 4.19 15.00
CA PRO A 292 -1.39 4.69 13.73
C PRO A 292 -0.86 3.60 12.79
N ASN A 293 -0.55 2.41 13.33
CA ASN A 293 -0.07 1.27 12.56
C ASN A 293 -1.19 0.36 12.02
N ILE A 294 -2.45 0.63 12.37
CA ILE A 294 -3.61 -0.13 11.87
C ILE A 294 -4.33 0.73 10.86
N ARG A 295 -4.62 0.18 9.68
CA ARG A 295 -5.42 0.87 8.67
C ARG A 295 -6.91 0.66 8.99
N PHE A 296 -7.65 1.77 9.00
CA PHE A 296 -9.09 1.79 9.22
C PHE A 296 -9.82 1.92 7.88
N ASN A 297 -10.47 0.84 7.45
CA ASN A 297 -11.31 0.78 6.26
C ASN A 297 -12.77 1.01 6.66
N ILE A 298 -13.19 2.28 6.57
CA ILE A 298 -14.53 2.73 6.99
C ILE A 298 -15.41 2.80 5.75
N ALA A 299 -16.49 2.02 5.74
CA ALA A 299 -17.34 1.86 4.58
C ALA A 299 -18.80 2.22 4.88
N ALA A 300 -19.54 2.59 3.83
CA ALA A 300 -20.98 2.81 3.89
C ALA A 300 -21.63 2.42 2.55
N TYR A 301 -22.89 1.99 2.57
CA TYR A 301 -23.67 1.76 1.34
C TYR A 301 -24.17 3.05 0.69
N THR A 302 -24.03 4.18 1.37
CA THR A 302 -24.51 5.50 0.95
C THR A 302 -23.34 6.47 0.78
N PRO A 303 -23.57 7.66 0.20
CA PRO A 303 -22.65 8.78 0.40
C PRO A 303 -22.39 9.03 1.89
N MET A 304 -21.23 9.60 2.20
CA MET A 304 -20.80 9.88 3.57
C MET A 304 -20.96 11.36 3.90
N ALA A 305 -21.38 11.64 5.13
CA ALA A 305 -21.39 12.99 5.67
C ALA A 305 -19.95 13.49 5.95
N PHE A 306 -19.77 14.81 6.06
CA PHE A 306 -18.46 15.41 6.31
C PHE A 306 -17.78 14.89 7.59
N LEU A 307 -18.57 14.52 8.62
CA LEU A 307 -18.06 13.94 9.87
C LEU A 307 -17.21 12.68 9.63
N LEU A 308 -17.53 11.88 8.61
CA LEU A 308 -16.70 10.76 8.18
C LEU A 308 -15.64 11.21 7.17
N LEU A 309 -15.99 12.03 6.18
CA LEU A 309 -15.04 12.47 5.14
C LEU A 309 -13.81 13.17 5.69
N LYS A 310 -13.94 13.93 6.78
CA LYS A 310 -12.81 14.59 7.44
C LYS A 310 -11.74 13.60 7.94
N LEU A 311 -12.12 12.34 8.21
CA LEU A 311 -11.19 11.31 8.68
C LEU A 311 -10.16 10.92 7.62
N THR A 312 -10.40 11.27 6.35
CA THR A 312 -9.37 11.13 5.30
C THR A 312 -8.08 11.88 5.60
N GLN A 313 -8.09 12.87 6.52
CA GLN A 313 -6.88 13.61 6.91
C GLN A 313 -5.83 12.77 7.68
N TYR A 314 -6.14 11.51 8.02
CA TYR A 314 -5.26 10.61 8.74
C TYR A 314 -4.65 9.57 7.80
N ASP A 315 -3.32 9.41 7.87
CA ASP A 315 -2.54 8.50 7.01
C ASP A 315 -3.06 7.05 7.04
N ASN A 316 -3.66 6.63 8.16
CA ASN A 316 -4.14 5.27 8.41
C ASN A 316 -5.66 5.10 8.21
N VAL A 317 -6.32 5.98 7.46
CA VAL A 317 -7.76 5.89 7.17
C VAL A 317 -8.02 5.77 5.68
N ARG A 318 -8.93 4.86 5.33
CA ARG A 318 -9.50 4.75 3.99
C ARG A 318 -11.01 4.73 4.08
N LEU A 319 -11.66 5.57 3.27
CA LEU A 319 -13.11 5.67 3.22
C LEU A 319 -13.68 5.04 1.94
N PHE A 320 -14.78 4.31 2.09
CA PHE A 320 -15.51 3.68 0.99
C PHE A 320 -16.98 4.10 1.00
N PRO A 321 -17.30 5.30 0.48
CA PRO A 321 -18.70 5.67 0.25
C PRO A 321 -19.30 4.77 -0.84
N THR A 322 -20.57 4.39 -0.69
CA THR A 322 -21.31 3.55 -1.65
C THR A 322 -20.61 2.23 -2.03
N ILE A 323 -19.98 1.55 -1.05
CA ILE A 323 -19.25 0.30 -1.30
C ILE A 323 -20.20 -0.82 -1.75
N ILE A 324 -19.82 -1.60 -2.77
CA ILE A 324 -20.59 -2.76 -3.26
C ILE A 324 -19.67 -3.82 -3.89
N GLY A 325 -20.19 -5.03 -4.06
CA GLY A 325 -19.61 -6.09 -4.88
C GLY A 325 -18.18 -6.47 -4.47
N LYS A 326 -17.29 -6.59 -5.47
CA LYS A 326 -15.91 -7.08 -5.29
C LYS A 326 -15.09 -6.28 -4.26
N THR A 327 -15.31 -4.97 -4.16
CA THR A 327 -14.58 -4.14 -3.20
C THR A 327 -14.98 -4.49 -1.78
N LEU A 328 -16.29 -4.60 -1.50
CA LEU A 328 -16.79 -5.03 -0.19
C LEU A 328 -16.27 -6.42 0.18
N ASP A 329 -16.29 -7.34 -0.79
CA ASP A 329 -15.77 -8.69 -0.58
C ASP A 329 -14.28 -8.68 -0.25
N ARG A 330 -13.48 -7.84 -0.92
CA ARG A 330 -12.06 -7.66 -0.61
C ARG A 330 -11.85 -7.12 0.80
N GLU A 331 -12.51 -6.03 1.19
CA GLU A 331 -12.29 -5.43 2.51
C GLU A 331 -12.65 -6.40 3.65
N ILE A 332 -13.74 -7.18 3.49
CA ILE A 332 -14.08 -8.26 4.43
C ILE A 332 -13.03 -9.36 4.40
N ASN A 333 -12.44 -9.63 3.22
CA ASN A 333 -11.46 -10.68 3.05
C ASN A 333 -10.06 -10.35 3.60
N GLU A 334 -9.75 -9.07 3.71
CA GLU A 334 -8.46 -8.55 4.18
C GLU A 334 -8.52 -8.10 5.64
N ALA A 335 -9.71 -7.95 6.22
CA ALA A 335 -9.88 -7.53 7.61
C ALA A 335 -9.28 -8.53 8.62
N ASP A 336 -8.42 -8.02 9.49
CA ASP A 336 -7.91 -8.71 10.68
C ASP A 336 -8.86 -8.57 11.87
N ILE A 337 -9.58 -7.45 11.93
CA ILE A 337 -10.60 -7.16 12.93
C ILE A 337 -11.80 -6.45 12.31
N TYR A 338 -12.96 -6.58 12.96
CA TYR A 338 -14.16 -5.81 12.64
C TYR A 338 -14.55 -4.90 13.81
N LEU A 339 -14.86 -3.63 13.52
CA LEU A 339 -15.28 -2.66 14.52
C LEU A 339 -16.79 -2.45 14.47
N ASP A 340 -17.52 -3.00 15.45
CA ASP A 340 -18.96 -2.82 15.63
C ASP A 340 -19.27 -1.60 16.52
N ILE A 341 -18.78 -0.44 16.08
CA ILE A 341 -18.82 0.83 16.83
C ILE A 341 -19.70 1.91 16.15
N ASN A 342 -20.43 1.55 15.10
CA ASN A 342 -21.43 2.44 14.52
C ASN A 342 -22.70 2.48 15.36
N TYR A 343 -23.27 3.67 15.54
CA TYR A 343 -24.59 3.80 16.14
C TYR A 343 -25.70 3.32 15.17
N GLY A 344 -26.88 3.04 15.74
CA GLY A 344 -28.08 2.73 14.97
C GLY A 344 -28.09 1.33 14.35
N PRO A 345 -28.82 1.13 13.24
CA PRO A 345 -29.03 -0.19 12.64
C PRO A 345 -27.73 -0.86 12.20
N LYS A 346 -27.63 -2.16 12.48
CA LYS A 346 -26.51 -3.01 12.10
C LYS A 346 -26.68 -3.57 10.69
N ALA A 347 -25.55 -3.90 10.08
CA ALA A 347 -25.48 -4.61 8.82
C ALA A 347 -25.27 -6.10 9.13
N ASP A 348 -26.33 -6.76 9.58
CA ASP A 348 -26.31 -8.15 10.04
C ASP A 348 -25.70 -9.07 8.96
N GLU A 349 -25.98 -8.79 7.69
CA GLU A 349 -25.41 -9.52 6.55
C GLU A 349 -23.88 -9.46 6.47
N ILE A 350 -23.26 -8.40 6.99
CA ILE A 350 -21.80 -8.25 7.06
C ILE A 350 -21.26 -8.92 8.30
N ILE A 351 -21.93 -8.75 9.44
CA ILE A 351 -21.53 -9.39 10.69
C ILE A 351 -21.52 -10.91 10.53
N GLU A 352 -22.54 -11.50 9.88
CA GLU A 352 -22.58 -12.93 9.55
C GLU A 352 -21.36 -13.37 8.72
N ARG A 353 -20.95 -12.56 7.74
CA ARG A 353 -19.77 -12.85 6.90
C ARG A 353 -18.46 -12.74 7.67
N ILE A 354 -18.36 -11.79 8.59
CA ILE A 354 -17.21 -11.63 9.50
C ILE A 354 -17.11 -12.84 10.45
N MET A 355 -18.22 -13.26 11.06
CA MET A 355 -18.29 -14.44 11.93
C MET A 355 -17.93 -15.73 11.19
N LYS A 356 -18.42 -15.91 9.96
CA LYS A 356 -18.10 -17.08 9.12
C LYS A 356 -16.60 -17.22 8.86
N ARG A 357 -15.86 -16.09 8.88
CA ARG A 357 -14.41 -16.04 8.72
C ARG A 357 -13.62 -16.08 10.03
N ARG A 358 -14.30 -16.22 11.17
CA ARG A 358 -13.68 -16.21 12.51
C ARG A 358 -12.92 -14.90 12.84
N ILE A 359 -13.22 -13.79 12.15
CA ILE A 359 -12.60 -12.48 12.41
C ILE A 359 -13.10 -11.94 13.77
N PRO A 360 -12.20 -11.50 14.67
CA PRO A 360 -12.60 -10.88 15.94
C PRO A 360 -13.38 -9.57 15.77
N ILE A 361 -14.44 -9.42 16.56
CA ILE A 361 -15.30 -8.23 16.55
C ILE A 361 -15.08 -7.43 17.84
N PHE A 362 -14.90 -6.12 17.72
CA PHE A 362 -14.73 -5.19 18.84
C PHE A 362 -15.89 -4.18 18.88
N SER A 363 -16.54 -4.02 20.02
CA SER A 363 -17.59 -3.01 20.22
C SER A 363 -17.52 -2.34 21.59
N PHE A 364 -18.25 -1.23 21.71
CA PHE A 364 -18.54 -0.61 23.00
C PHE A 364 -19.94 -1.01 23.48
N ASP A 365 -20.21 -0.85 24.77
CA ASP A 365 -21.51 -1.17 25.38
C ASP A 365 -22.69 -0.51 24.67
N GLN A 366 -22.55 0.75 24.25
CA GLN A 366 -23.62 1.47 23.56
C GLN A 366 -23.84 1.03 22.12
N THR A 367 -22.80 0.56 21.44
CA THR A 367 -22.90 0.23 20.01
C THR A 367 -23.04 -1.26 19.76
N LYS A 368 -22.91 -2.12 20.76
CA LYS A 368 -22.91 -3.56 20.53
C LYS A 368 -24.17 -4.06 19.81
N SER A 369 -23.97 -4.95 18.84
CA SER A 369 -25.04 -5.80 18.29
C SER A 369 -25.73 -6.61 19.39
N GLN A 370 -27.06 -6.60 19.42
CA GLN A 370 -27.87 -7.28 20.43
C GLN A 370 -27.98 -8.78 20.12
N ASN A 371 -27.83 -9.62 21.15
CA ASN A 371 -27.97 -11.08 21.06
C ASN A 371 -27.05 -11.75 20.02
N LEU A 372 -25.86 -11.19 19.78
CA LEU A 372 -24.87 -11.80 18.88
C LEU A 372 -24.17 -12.97 19.58
N ASP A 373 -24.43 -14.19 19.12
CA ASP A 373 -23.79 -15.41 19.63
C ASP A 373 -22.49 -15.69 18.85
N TYR A 374 -21.38 -15.16 19.35
CA TYR A 374 -20.08 -15.29 18.72
C TYR A 374 -18.93 -15.22 19.73
N ASP A 375 -18.15 -16.29 19.83
CA ASP A 375 -17.08 -16.42 20.83
C ASP A 375 -15.98 -15.36 20.71
N ASN A 376 -15.72 -14.85 19.50
CA ASN A 376 -14.72 -13.80 19.24
C ASN A 376 -15.36 -12.40 19.21
N TYR A 377 -16.41 -12.17 20.01
CA TYR A 377 -17.02 -10.86 20.17
C TYR A 377 -16.58 -10.21 21.48
N HIS A 378 -15.79 -9.15 21.37
CA HIS A 378 -15.18 -8.43 22.49
C HIS A 378 -15.91 -7.10 22.72
N VAL A 379 -16.59 -6.99 23.86
CA VAL A 379 -17.34 -5.79 24.25
C VAL A 379 -16.61 -5.06 25.36
N PHE A 380 -16.38 -3.77 25.18
CA PHE A 380 -15.71 -2.89 26.13
C PHE A 380 -16.70 -1.85 26.70
N PRO A 381 -16.58 -1.47 27.98
CA PRO A 381 -17.26 -0.28 28.51
C PRO A 381 -16.91 0.97 27.69
N ASP A 382 -17.87 1.90 27.55
CA ASP A 382 -17.71 3.10 26.70
C ASP A 382 -16.52 4.00 27.09
N ASN A 383 -16.06 3.91 28.34
CA ASN A 383 -14.93 4.65 28.89
C ASN A 383 -13.58 3.89 28.83
N GLN A 384 -13.56 2.66 28.32
CA GLN A 384 -12.38 1.78 28.26
C GLN A 384 -11.77 1.70 26.85
N ILE A 385 -11.49 2.87 26.27
CA ILE A 385 -10.93 2.99 24.92
C ILE A 385 -9.48 2.45 24.89
N ASP A 386 -8.72 2.68 25.96
CA ASP A 386 -7.32 2.25 26.03
C ASP A 386 -7.20 0.73 26.11
N GLU A 387 -8.11 0.07 26.83
CA GLU A 387 -8.19 -1.38 26.91
C GLU A 387 -8.58 -1.99 25.57
N MET A 388 -9.53 -1.39 24.83
CA MET A 388 -9.85 -1.81 23.47
C MET A 388 -8.64 -1.65 22.54
N VAL A 389 -7.89 -0.55 22.65
CA VAL A 389 -6.68 -0.29 21.86
C VAL A 389 -5.63 -1.36 22.08
N GLU A 390 -5.36 -1.75 23.34
CA GLU A 390 -4.39 -2.80 23.63
C GLU A 390 -4.86 -4.16 23.13
N ALA A 391 -6.14 -4.50 23.30
CA ALA A 391 -6.70 -5.75 22.77
C ALA A 391 -6.60 -5.82 21.23
N ILE A 392 -6.89 -4.72 20.52
CA ILE A 392 -6.73 -4.64 19.07
C ILE A 392 -5.26 -4.87 18.67
N LYS A 393 -4.31 -4.24 19.35
CA LYS A 393 -2.87 -4.44 19.07
C LYS A 393 -2.46 -5.89 19.27
N GLU A 394 -2.91 -6.52 20.35
CA GLU A 394 -2.61 -7.92 20.64
C GLU A 394 -3.19 -8.83 19.56
N THR A 395 -4.47 -8.65 19.20
CA THR A 395 -5.13 -9.42 18.13
C THR A 395 -4.43 -9.28 16.79
N VAL A 396 -4.12 -8.06 16.37
CA VAL A 396 -3.42 -7.85 15.10
C VAL A 396 -2.01 -8.44 15.15
N LYS A 397 -1.30 -8.32 16.27
CA LYS A 397 0.02 -8.93 16.45
C LYS A 397 -0.02 -10.46 16.42
N THR A 398 -1.06 -11.08 16.97
CA THR A 398 -1.25 -12.55 16.89
C THR A 398 -1.67 -12.99 15.50
N ASN A 399 -2.40 -12.15 14.76
CA ASN A 399 -2.82 -12.41 13.38
C ASN A 399 -1.72 -12.10 12.36
N ALA A 400 -0.74 -11.29 12.72
CA ALA A 400 0.40 -10.98 11.87
C ALA A 400 1.11 -12.28 11.48
N PRO A 401 1.39 -12.49 10.18
CA PRO A 401 2.03 -13.72 9.74
C PRO A 401 3.37 -13.88 10.48
N LYS A 402 3.50 -14.99 11.22
CA LYS A 402 4.67 -15.32 12.05
C LYS A 402 5.99 -15.20 11.27
N TYR A 403 5.91 -15.39 9.96
CA TYR A 403 7.02 -15.24 9.02
C TYR A 403 6.60 -14.24 7.93
N ASN A 404 7.45 -13.23 7.67
CA ASN A 404 7.27 -12.28 6.57
C ASN A 404 7.59 -12.95 5.21
N ILE A 405 6.85 -13.99 4.84
CA ILE A 405 7.03 -14.77 3.62
C ILE A 405 5.75 -14.67 2.80
N ARG A 406 5.90 -14.24 1.54
CA ARG A 406 4.79 -14.06 0.61
C ARG A 406 4.79 -15.19 -0.40
N VAL A 407 3.75 -16.02 -0.38
CA VAL A 407 3.51 -17.09 -1.35
C VAL A 407 2.25 -16.75 -2.13
N LYS A 408 2.37 -16.71 -3.46
CA LYS A 408 1.22 -16.63 -4.36
C LYS A 408 0.47 -17.95 -4.34
N ASP A 409 -0.85 -17.87 -4.36
CA ASP A 409 -1.63 -19.10 -4.31
C ASP A 409 -1.48 -19.94 -5.59
N MET A 410 -2.05 -21.14 -5.59
CA MET A 410 -1.95 -22.06 -6.72
C MET A 410 -2.52 -21.49 -8.02
N ASP A 411 -3.58 -20.70 -7.95
CA ASP A 411 -4.25 -20.15 -9.13
C ASP A 411 -3.39 -19.04 -9.75
N GLU A 412 -2.92 -18.12 -8.91
CA GLU A 412 -1.97 -17.07 -9.32
C GLU A 412 -0.65 -17.67 -9.86
N SER A 413 -0.14 -18.72 -9.21
CA SER A 413 1.11 -19.37 -9.62
C SER A 413 0.97 -20.02 -11.00
N LEU A 414 -0.13 -20.76 -11.23
CA LEU A 414 -0.40 -21.37 -12.54
C LEU A 414 -0.60 -20.32 -13.63
N ASP A 415 -1.27 -19.19 -13.32
CA ASP A 415 -1.43 -18.09 -14.26
C ASP A 415 -0.10 -17.46 -14.64
N LEU A 416 0.80 -17.23 -13.69
CA LEU A 416 2.15 -16.73 -13.97
C LEU A 416 2.95 -17.70 -14.85
N ILE A 417 2.88 -19.01 -14.59
CA ILE A 417 3.59 -20.01 -15.38
C ILE A 417 3.07 -20.02 -16.82
N LEU A 418 1.75 -19.95 -17.01
CA LEU A 418 1.11 -19.97 -18.32
C LEU A 418 1.36 -18.68 -19.12
N GLN A 419 1.24 -17.52 -18.47
CA GLN A 419 1.32 -16.21 -19.15
C GLN A 419 2.76 -15.83 -19.49
N ASP A 420 3.70 -16.10 -18.57
CA ASP A 420 5.09 -15.67 -18.71
C ASP A 420 6.02 -16.81 -19.16
N ASN A 421 5.47 -18.00 -19.44
CA ASN A 421 6.23 -19.19 -19.84
C ASN A 421 7.37 -19.54 -18.87
N LYS A 422 7.09 -19.51 -17.55
CA LYS A 422 8.12 -19.66 -16.52
C LYS A 422 8.58 -21.10 -16.35
N SER A 423 9.89 -21.30 -16.15
CA SER A 423 10.42 -22.52 -15.53
C SER A 423 10.05 -22.55 -14.04
N VAL A 424 10.06 -23.72 -13.39
CA VAL A 424 9.57 -23.84 -12.00
C VAL A 424 10.46 -24.71 -11.13
N ILE A 425 10.82 -24.19 -9.96
CA ILE A 425 11.49 -24.90 -8.88
C ILE A 425 10.59 -24.87 -7.65
N ARG A 426 10.34 -26.02 -7.02
CA ARG A 426 9.47 -26.10 -5.84
C ARG A 426 10.23 -26.59 -4.63
N PHE A 427 9.91 -26.08 -3.44
CA PHE A 427 10.49 -26.56 -2.19
C PHE A 427 9.36 -27.03 -1.28
N GLY A 428 9.39 -28.32 -0.94
CA GLY A 428 8.52 -28.93 0.06
C GLY A 428 9.24 -29.15 1.38
N ASP A 429 8.58 -29.81 2.32
CA ASP A 429 9.13 -30.23 3.60
C ASP A 429 10.43 -31.04 3.47
N GLY A 430 10.50 -31.96 2.50
CA GLY A 430 11.70 -32.78 2.29
C GLY A 430 12.95 -31.98 1.91
N GLU A 431 12.82 -30.92 1.11
CA GLU A 431 13.96 -30.06 0.80
C GLU A 431 14.43 -29.25 2.02
N PHE A 432 13.50 -28.81 2.87
CA PHE A 432 13.84 -28.16 4.15
C PHE A 432 14.54 -29.12 5.11
N ASP A 433 14.12 -30.39 5.16
CA ASP A 433 14.78 -31.42 5.96
C ASP A 433 16.23 -31.65 5.52
N LEU A 434 16.49 -31.67 4.20
CA LEU A 434 17.85 -31.76 3.65
C LEU A 434 18.71 -30.55 4.03
N ILE A 435 18.16 -29.33 3.91
CA ILE A 435 18.86 -28.10 4.32
C ILE A 435 19.25 -28.13 5.80
N ARG A 436 18.44 -28.79 6.65
CA ARG A 436 18.73 -28.98 8.08
C ARG A 436 19.72 -30.10 8.39
N GLY A 437 20.18 -30.86 7.40
CA GLY A 437 21.13 -31.96 7.60
C GLY A 437 20.50 -33.35 7.69
N ALA A 438 19.20 -33.50 7.42
CA ALA A 438 18.50 -34.78 7.51
C ALA A 438 18.38 -35.48 6.14
N SER A 439 18.44 -36.82 6.15
CA SER A 439 18.08 -37.61 4.96
C SER A 439 16.56 -37.75 4.85
N ILE A 440 16.05 -37.82 3.63
CA ILE A 440 14.63 -38.07 3.34
C ILE A 440 14.46 -39.42 2.62
N PRO A 441 13.24 -40.00 2.55
CA PRO A 441 13.04 -41.39 2.12
C PRO A 441 13.65 -41.79 0.76
N TYR A 442 13.75 -40.84 -0.18
CA TYR A 442 14.27 -41.04 -1.53
C TYR A 442 15.57 -40.25 -1.82
N GLN A 443 16.14 -39.55 -0.85
CA GLN A 443 17.41 -38.83 -1.02
C GLN A 443 18.18 -38.78 0.31
N THR A 444 19.33 -39.45 0.34
CA THR A 444 20.32 -39.34 1.41
C THR A 444 20.86 -37.92 1.46
N TYR A 445 21.06 -37.41 2.67
CA TYR A 445 21.66 -36.11 2.90
C TYR A 445 23.01 -35.99 2.18
N ASP A 446 23.17 -34.86 1.51
CA ASP A 446 24.40 -34.44 0.86
C ASP A 446 24.57 -32.94 1.15
N SER A 447 25.74 -32.54 1.65
CA SER A 447 25.97 -31.16 2.09
C SER A 447 26.01 -30.17 0.93
N GLU A 448 26.46 -30.60 -0.25
CA GLU A 448 26.48 -29.75 -1.44
C GLU A 448 25.04 -29.50 -1.90
N LEU A 449 24.24 -30.58 -2.02
CA LEU A 449 22.81 -30.47 -2.32
C LEU A 449 22.10 -29.52 -1.35
N ALA A 450 22.31 -29.70 -0.04
CA ALA A 450 21.68 -28.86 0.98
C ALA A 450 22.01 -27.38 0.83
N ASN A 451 23.29 -27.05 0.58
CA ASN A 451 23.70 -25.66 0.35
C ASN A 451 23.08 -25.08 -0.92
N ARG A 452 23.07 -25.85 -2.01
CA ARG A 452 22.45 -25.42 -3.27
C ARG A 452 20.95 -25.16 -3.12
N LEU A 453 20.22 -26.04 -2.44
CA LEU A 453 18.80 -25.84 -2.14
C LEU A 453 18.57 -24.56 -1.31
N LYS A 454 19.41 -24.33 -0.29
CA LYS A 454 19.36 -23.11 0.53
C LYS A 454 19.57 -21.85 -0.32
N ASP A 455 20.59 -21.85 -1.18
CA ASP A 455 20.95 -20.71 -2.01
C ASP A 455 19.85 -20.35 -3.02
N ILE A 456 19.23 -21.36 -3.65
CA ILE A 456 18.11 -21.14 -4.58
C ILE A 456 16.92 -20.47 -3.87
N ILE A 457 16.57 -20.94 -2.66
CA ILE A 457 15.47 -20.32 -1.89
C ILE A 457 15.80 -18.86 -1.58
N LEU A 458 16.99 -18.58 -1.01
CA LEU A 458 17.34 -17.22 -0.59
C LEU A 458 17.50 -16.25 -1.76
N ARG A 459 17.92 -16.74 -2.94
CA ARG A 459 17.99 -15.95 -4.17
C ARG A 459 16.61 -15.50 -4.66
N GLY A 460 15.57 -16.30 -4.44
CA GLY A 460 14.23 -16.02 -4.95
C GLY A 460 14.13 -16.18 -6.47
N GLN A 461 13.23 -15.43 -7.11
CA GLN A 461 12.96 -15.48 -8.55
C GLN A 461 14.20 -15.07 -9.38
N PHE A 462 14.50 -15.79 -10.46
CA PHE A 462 15.66 -15.52 -11.34
C PHE A 462 15.41 -16.03 -12.75
N ASN A 463 16.02 -15.45 -13.80
CA ASN A 463 16.03 -15.98 -15.18
C ASN A 463 14.71 -16.61 -15.69
N ASN A 464 13.59 -15.88 -15.54
CA ASN A 464 12.24 -16.38 -15.86
C ASN A 464 11.84 -17.72 -15.19
N THR A 465 12.44 -18.02 -14.04
CA THR A 465 12.19 -19.21 -13.21
C THR A 465 11.44 -18.81 -11.94
N LEU A 466 10.30 -19.45 -11.74
CA LEU A 466 9.45 -19.34 -10.57
C LEU A 466 9.96 -20.25 -9.46
N VAL A 467 10.50 -19.65 -8.39
CA VAL A 467 10.81 -20.37 -7.15
C VAL A 467 9.58 -20.43 -6.26
N CYS A 468 9.24 -21.62 -5.78
CA CYS A 468 8.02 -21.88 -5.01
C CYS A 468 8.30 -22.39 -3.59
N LEU A 469 7.45 -21.98 -2.64
CA LEU A 469 7.42 -22.45 -1.26
C LEU A 469 6.03 -23.02 -0.92
N PRO A 470 5.88 -23.78 0.20
CA PRO A 470 4.58 -24.25 0.64
C PRO A 470 3.60 -23.09 0.89
N ASP A 471 2.38 -23.18 0.35
CA ASP A 471 1.38 -22.12 0.42
C ASP A 471 0.57 -22.18 1.73
N VAL A 472 1.26 -22.05 2.86
CA VAL A 472 0.70 -22.29 4.21
C VAL A 472 0.89 -21.11 5.18
N PHE A 473 1.50 -20.02 4.74
CA PHE A 473 1.91 -18.91 5.62
C PHE A 473 0.78 -17.94 6.01
N THR A 474 -0.32 -17.90 5.26
CA THR A 474 -1.40 -16.91 5.47
C THR A 474 -2.79 -17.51 5.58
N LYS A 475 -3.08 -18.61 4.86
CA LYS A 475 -4.41 -19.23 4.80
C LYS A 475 -4.33 -20.77 4.95
N PRO A 476 -3.83 -21.29 6.08
CA PRO A 476 -3.69 -22.72 6.31
C PRO A 476 -5.04 -23.45 6.36
N GLU A 477 -6.14 -22.76 6.68
CA GLU A 477 -7.51 -23.30 6.77
C GLU A 477 -8.05 -23.88 5.45
N ARG A 478 -7.38 -23.62 4.32
CA ARG A 478 -7.69 -24.26 3.03
C ARG A 478 -7.37 -25.76 3.03
N TYR A 479 -6.49 -26.21 3.91
CA TYR A 479 -6.00 -27.58 3.96
C TYR A 479 -6.64 -28.37 5.11
N GLN A 480 -6.67 -29.69 5.00
CA GLN A 480 -7.21 -30.56 6.04
C GLN A 480 -6.42 -30.43 7.35
N ASP A 481 -7.07 -30.75 8.48
CA ASP A 481 -6.52 -30.62 9.83
C ASP A 481 -5.15 -31.30 10.00
N PHE A 482 -4.96 -32.47 9.39
CA PHE A 482 -3.66 -33.16 9.43
C PHE A 482 -2.54 -32.32 8.79
N THR A 483 -2.81 -31.71 7.65
CA THR A 483 -1.85 -30.86 6.93
C THR A 483 -1.55 -29.61 7.74
N GLN A 484 -2.58 -28.94 8.28
CA GLN A 484 -2.39 -27.79 9.17
C GLN A 484 -1.52 -28.17 10.38
N SER A 485 -1.87 -29.27 11.06
CA SER A 485 -1.14 -29.77 12.23
C SER A 485 0.31 -30.11 11.90
N PHE A 486 0.59 -30.74 10.76
CA PHE A 486 1.97 -31.01 10.33
C PHE A 486 2.78 -29.72 10.18
N TYR A 487 2.24 -28.71 9.50
CA TYR A 487 2.96 -27.46 9.30
C TYR A 487 3.17 -26.69 10.61
N GLU A 488 2.16 -26.64 11.48
CA GLU A 488 2.20 -25.95 12.76
C GLU A 488 3.14 -26.59 13.78
N THR A 489 3.06 -27.92 13.92
CA THR A 489 3.76 -28.64 14.99
C THR A 489 5.14 -29.15 14.57
N SER A 490 5.37 -29.33 13.27
CA SER A 490 6.61 -29.91 12.74
C SER A 490 7.36 -28.95 11.83
N PHE A 491 6.77 -28.50 10.73
CA PHE A 491 7.49 -27.69 9.73
C PHE A 491 7.97 -26.35 10.28
N PHE A 492 7.07 -25.53 10.85
CA PHE A 492 7.44 -24.19 11.34
C PHE A 492 8.43 -24.21 12.51
N PRO A 493 8.28 -25.05 13.56
CA PRO A 493 9.24 -25.10 14.66
C PRO A 493 10.61 -25.59 14.20
N ASN A 494 10.65 -26.62 13.35
CA ASN A 494 11.92 -27.19 12.87
C ASN A 494 12.70 -26.24 11.96
N ASN A 495 12.02 -25.33 11.27
CA ASN A 495 12.60 -24.44 10.27
C ASN A 495 12.62 -22.96 10.70
N GLU A 496 12.36 -22.65 11.97
CA GLU A 496 12.12 -21.27 12.43
C GLU A 496 13.26 -20.29 12.06
N SER A 497 14.52 -20.69 12.28
CA SER A 497 15.68 -19.86 11.98
C SER A 497 15.79 -19.56 10.49
N PHE A 498 15.63 -20.58 9.65
CA PHE A 498 15.74 -20.44 8.21
C PHE A 498 14.54 -19.69 7.60
N LEU A 499 13.32 -19.91 8.10
CA LEU A 499 12.14 -19.13 7.69
C LEU A 499 12.27 -17.64 8.05
N LYS A 500 12.92 -17.31 9.17
CA LYS A 500 13.26 -15.91 9.49
C LYS A 500 14.28 -15.34 8.50
N GLU A 501 15.30 -16.11 8.14
CA GLU A 501 16.29 -15.73 7.11
C GLU A 501 15.62 -15.46 5.76
N ILE A 502 14.71 -16.35 5.33
CA ILE A 502 13.90 -16.18 4.11
C ILE A 502 13.07 -14.89 4.21
N GLY A 503 12.40 -14.64 5.33
CA GLY A 503 11.57 -13.44 5.52
C GLY A 503 12.34 -12.12 5.50
N GLN A 504 13.65 -12.14 5.75
CA GLN A 504 14.53 -10.97 5.67
C GLN A 504 14.90 -10.61 4.22
N THR A 505 14.80 -11.55 3.28
CA THR A 505 15.10 -11.30 1.86
C THR A 505 14.10 -10.34 1.20
N GLY A 506 12.85 -10.29 1.70
CA GLY A 506 11.77 -9.53 1.08
C GLY A 506 11.25 -10.14 -0.24
N ASN A 507 11.71 -11.34 -0.61
CA ASN A 507 11.28 -12.06 -1.80
C ASN A 507 9.81 -12.51 -1.70
N TRP A 508 9.22 -12.78 -2.87
CA TRP A 508 7.96 -13.50 -3.00
C TRP A 508 8.15 -14.79 -3.82
N TYR A 509 7.28 -15.77 -3.58
CA TYR A 509 7.39 -17.13 -4.11
C TYR A 509 6.08 -17.59 -4.75
N GLY A 510 6.15 -18.56 -5.66
CA GLY A 510 4.99 -19.32 -6.12
C GLY A 510 4.61 -20.44 -5.16
N SER A 511 3.51 -21.14 -5.45
CA SER A 511 3.03 -22.25 -4.64
C SER A 511 3.72 -23.56 -5.00
N THR A 512 4.34 -24.22 -4.01
CA THR A 512 4.84 -25.60 -4.15
C THR A 512 3.70 -26.59 -4.46
N PHE A 513 2.46 -26.23 -4.10
CA PHE A 513 1.28 -27.07 -4.23
C PHE A 513 0.66 -27.06 -5.63
N ILE A 514 1.28 -26.44 -6.63
CA ILE A 514 0.90 -26.68 -8.04
C ILE A 514 1.02 -28.16 -8.42
N SER A 515 1.87 -28.94 -7.73
CA SER A 515 1.92 -30.40 -7.87
C SER A 515 1.02 -31.15 -6.88
N ARG A 516 0.30 -30.44 -6.01
CA ARG A 516 -0.54 -30.97 -4.92
C ARG A 516 -1.96 -30.39 -4.94
N PRO A 517 -2.68 -30.41 -6.08
CA PRO A 517 -3.89 -29.61 -6.26
C PRO A 517 -5.18 -30.25 -5.72
N TYR A 518 -5.13 -31.34 -4.95
CA TYR A 518 -6.35 -32.09 -4.61
C TYR A 518 -6.44 -32.60 -3.16
N ILE A 519 -5.63 -33.57 -2.76
CA ILE A 519 -6.00 -34.47 -1.66
C ILE A 519 -6.08 -33.75 -0.31
N ASP A 520 -5.15 -32.83 -0.07
CA ASP A 520 -5.00 -32.12 1.18
C ASP A 520 -5.93 -30.89 1.28
N LEU A 521 -6.70 -30.55 0.23
CA LEU A 521 -7.67 -29.44 0.27
C LEU A 521 -8.95 -29.84 1.03
N VAL A 522 -9.50 -28.89 1.81
CA VAL A 522 -10.84 -29.01 2.39
C VAL A 522 -11.89 -28.88 1.29
N ASP A 523 -11.85 -27.78 0.53
CA ASP A 523 -12.69 -27.56 -0.64
C ASP A 523 -11.99 -28.03 -1.91
N LYS A 524 -12.44 -29.17 -2.43
CA LYS A 524 -11.90 -29.78 -3.66
C LYS A 524 -12.56 -29.28 -4.94
N SER A 525 -13.53 -28.35 -4.88
CA SER A 525 -14.32 -27.90 -6.03
C SER A 525 -13.47 -27.29 -7.16
N LYS A 526 -12.35 -26.63 -6.81
CA LYS A 526 -11.44 -25.99 -7.77
C LYS A 526 -10.42 -26.95 -8.40
N SER A 527 -10.27 -28.17 -7.88
CA SER A 527 -9.21 -29.08 -8.31
C SER A 527 -9.29 -29.42 -9.81
N ALA A 528 -10.49 -29.58 -10.35
CA ALA A 528 -10.69 -29.80 -11.78
C ALA A 528 -10.16 -28.62 -12.62
N ALA A 529 -10.35 -27.38 -12.16
CA ALA A 529 -9.82 -26.19 -12.83
C ALA A 529 -8.29 -26.13 -12.74
N TYR A 530 -7.70 -26.49 -11.59
CA TYR A 530 -6.25 -26.58 -11.44
C TYR A 530 -5.63 -27.61 -12.39
N PHE A 531 -6.18 -28.81 -12.47
CA PHE A 531 -5.72 -29.81 -13.44
C PHE A 531 -5.91 -29.36 -14.89
N ASN A 532 -6.99 -28.63 -15.21
CA ASN A 532 -7.18 -28.07 -16.55
C ASN A 532 -6.12 -27.02 -16.88
N LYS A 533 -5.75 -26.13 -15.94
CA LYS A 533 -4.64 -25.17 -16.13
C LYS A 533 -3.31 -25.88 -16.29
N LEU A 534 -3.02 -26.89 -15.48
CA LEU A 534 -1.83 -27.73 -15.62
C LEU A 534 -1.76 -28.39 -17.00
N LYS A 535 -2.86 -28.98 -17.47
CA LYS A 535 -2.92 -29.60 -18.81
C LYS A 535 -2.69 -28.64 -19.97
N GLN A 536 -2.96 -27.34 -19.78
CA GLN A 536 -2.63 -26.34 -20.80
C GLN A 536 -1.12 -26.19 -21.00
N LEU A 537 -0.31 -26.40 -19.96
CA LEU A 537 1.15 -26.25 -20.03
C LEU A 537 1.79 -27.15 -21.10
N TRP A 538 1.25 -28.37 -21.27
CA TRP A 538 1.76 -29.38 -22.20
C TRP A 538 0.86 -29.65 -23.42
N SER A 539 -0.23 -28.89 -23.56
CA SER A 539 -1.19 -29.10 -24.66
C SER A 539 -0.53 -28.87 -26.03
N GLY A 540 -0.52 -29.91 -26.86
CA GLY A 540 0.06 -29.85 -28.22
C GLY A 540 1.59 -29.73 -28.26
N ARG A 541 2.29 -29.87 -27.14
CA ARG A 541 3.76 -29.75 -27.07
C ARG A 541 4.46 -31.10 -27.12
N ASP A 542 5.71 -31.11 -27.53
CA ASP A 542 6.58 -32.28 -27.38
C ASP A 542 7.19 -32.26 -25.96
N LEU A 543 7.11 -33.38 -25.23
CA LEU A 543 7.59 -33.48 -23.84
C LEU A 543 8.88 -34.27 -23.73
N LEU A 544 9.72 -33.86 -22.79
CA LEU A 544 10.76 -34.69 -22.20
C LEU A 544 10.45 -34.83 -20.70
N ILE A 545 10.00 -36.01 -20.28
CA ILE A 545 9.76 -36.33 -18.87
C ILE A 545 11.01 -36.97 -18.29
N VAL A 546 11.49 -36.43 -17.16
CA VAL A 546 12.61 -36.97 -16.40
C VAL A 546 12.12 -37.37 -15.02
N GLU A 547 12.09 -38.67 -14.76
CA GLU A 547 11.44 -39.22 -13.57
C GLU A 547 12.15 -40.46 -13.04
N GLY A 548 11.85 -40.83 -11.79
CA GLY A 548 12.34 -42.06 -11.19
C GLY A 548 11.72 -43.31 -11.83
N ALA A 549 12.45 -44.43 -11.78
CA ALA A 549 12.04 -45.72 -12.37
C ALA A 549 10.65 -46.25 -11.94
N LEU A 550 10.16 -45.83 -10.77
CA LEU A 550 8.87 -46.23 -10.21
C LEU A 550 7.80 -45.14 -10.32
N THR A 551 8.15 -43.92 -10.76
CA THR A 551 7.23 -42.79 -10.85
C THR A 551 6.12 -43.02 -11.87
N ARG A 552 6.50 -43.37 -13.12
CA ARG A 552 5.56 -43.76 -14.20
C ARG A 552 4.44 -42.73 -14.41
N SER A 553 4.77 -41.44 -14.45
CA SER A 553 3.78 -40.36 -14.49
C SER A 553 2.95 -40.42 -15.77
N GLY A 554 1.63 -40.37 -15.62
CA GLY A 554 0.64 -40.47 -16.69
C GLY A 554 0.40 -41.89 -17.22
N VAL A 555 1.15 -42.90 -16.77
CA VAL A 555 0.95 -44.28 -17.22
C VAL A 555 -0.36 -44.81 -16.65
N GLY A 556 -1.27 -45.24 -17.51
CA GLY A 556 -2.59 -45.75 -17.10
C GLY A 556 -3.64 -44.69 -16.79
N ASN A 557 -3.36 -43.40 -17.02
CA ASN A 557 -4.34 -42.32 -16.86
C ASN A 557 -4.26 -41.29 -18.02
N ASP A 558 -5.12 -40.28 -17.99
CA ASP A 558 -5.26 -39.28 -19.05
C ASP A 558 -4.57 -37.93 -18.75
N LEU A 559 -3.53 -37.90 -17.91
CA LEU A 559 -2.86 -36.66 -17.50
C LEU A 559 -2.18 -35.95 -18.69
N PHE A 560 -1.49 -36.71 -19.55
CA PHE A 560 -0.68 -36.19 -20.67
C PHE A 560 -1.27 -36.48 -22.06
N THR A 561 -2.54 -36.89 -22.17
CA THR A 561 -3.14 -37.31 -23.45
C THR A 561 -3.29 -36.20 -24.49
N ASN A 562 -3.30 -34.94 -24.06
CA ASN A 562 -3.38 -33.77 -24.95
C ASN A 562 -2.00 -33.27 -25.42
N THR A 563 -0.93 -34.01 -25.12
CA THR A 563 0.42 -33.69 -25.60
C THR A 563 0.66 -34.21 -27.03
N LYS A 564 1.69 -33.69 -27.71
CA LYS A 564 2.03 -34.10 -29.09
C LYS A 564 2.89 -35.35 -29.13
N SER A 565 3.92 -35.42 -28.29
CA SER A 565 4.76 -36.61 -28.11
C SER A 565 5.41 -36.62 -26.74
N ILE A 566 5.78 -37.80 -26.25
CA ILE A 566 6.52 -37.97 -24.99
C ILE A 566 7.81 -38.72 -25.26
N LYS A 567 8.91 -38.23 -24.67
CA LYS A 567 10.15 -38.97 -24.45
C LYS A 567 10.43 -39.02 -22.95
N ARG A 568 11.04 -40.10 -22.47
CA ARG A 568 11.34 -40.31 -21.05
C ARG A 568 12.80 -40.64 -20.80
N ILE A 569 13.38 -39.93 -19.85
CA ILE A 569 14.65 -40.29 -19.21
C ILE A 569 14.31 -40.89 -17.85
N ILE A 570 14.68 -42.15 -17.64
CA ILE A 570 14.42 -42.85 -16.40
C ILE A 570 15.66 -42.80 -15.52
N ALA A 571 15.56 -42.05 -14.43
CA ALA A 571 16.60 -41.91 -13.43
C ALA A 571 16.36 -42.85 -12.23
N PRO A 572 17.32 -42.98 -11.29
CA PRO A 572 17.11 -43.75 -10.07
C PRO A 572 15.91 -43.23 -9.27
N SER A 573 15.10 -44.14 -8.70
CA SER A 573 13.96 -43.75 -7.85
C SER A 573 14.39 -43.19 -6.49
N LYS A 574 15.65 -43.44 -6.09
CA LYS A 574 16.27 -42.89 -4.87
C LYS A 574 17.68 -42.43 -5.18
N ASN A 575 18.14 -41.39 -4.49
CA ASN A 575 19.50 -40.83 -4.59
C ASN A 575 19.89 -40.37 -6.00
N ALA A 576 18.93 -39.87 -6.78
CA ALA A 576 19.16 -39.41 -8.15
C ALA A 576 20.20 -38.29 -8.23
N TYR A 577 20.40 -37.50 -7.15
CA TYR A 577 21.42 -36.44 -7.11
C TYR A 577 22.84 -36.97 -7.34
N GLN A 578 23.13 -38.22 -6.93
CA GLN A 578 24.43 -38.86 -7.17
C GLN A 578 24.73 -39.10 -8.66
N LYS A 579 23.72 -38.91 -9.54
CA LYS A 579 23.82 -39.09 -10.98
C LYS A 579 23.49 -37.80 -11.74
N ILE A 580 23.52 -36.63 -11.07
CA ILE A 580 23.06 -35.36 -11.64
C ILE A 580 23.75 -35.03 -12.97
N ASP A 581 25.08 -35.17 -13.06
CA ASP A 581 25.82 -34.90 -14.31
C ASP A 581 25.31 -35.73 -15.49
N LYS A 582 25.02 -37.01 -15.27
CA LYS A 582 24.50 -37.90 -16.31
C LYS A 582 23.06 -37.55 -16.69
N ILE A 583 22.25 -37.17 -15.69
CA ILE A 583 20.86 -36.74 -15.90
C ILE A 583 20.86 -35.48 -16.76
N GLU A 584 21.65 -34.48 -16.40
CA GLU A 584 21.77 -33.22 -17.12
C GLU A 584 22.32 -33.40 -18.52
N GLN A 585 23.37 -34.21 -18.69
CA GLN A 585 23.89 -34.54 -20.01
C GLN A 585 22.80 -35.16 -20.90
N MET A 586 22.07 -36.15 -20.39
CA MET A 586 21.03 -36.82 -21.18
C MET A 586 19.85 -35.90 -21.50
N ILE A 587 19.53 -34.96 -20.59
CA ILE A 587 18.55 -33.90 -20.86
C ILE A 587 19.04 -33.04 -22.03
N ARG A 588 20.28 -32.53 -21.98
CA ARG A 588 20.86 -31.70 -23.04
C ARG A 588 20.84 -32.39 -24.41
N GLU A 589 21.15 -33.68 -24.45
CA GLU A 589 21.12 -34.49 -25.66
C GLU A 589 19.71 -34.69 -26.25
N ASN A 590 18.64 -34.43 -25.47
CA ASN A 590 17.26 -34.75 -25.85
C ASN A 590 16.27 -33.58 -25.66
N ALA A 591 16.75 -32.38 -25.32
CA ALA A 591 15.93 -31.23 -24.96
C ALA A 591 15.31 -30.49 -26.16
N GLU A 592 15.88 -30.62 -27.36
CA GLU A 592 15.50 -29.84 -28.54
C GLU A 592 13.97 -29.79 -28.76
N ASP A 593 13.44 -28.56 -28.83
CA ASP A 593 12.02 -28.20 -29.01
C ASP A 593 11.01 -28.82 -28.02
N ARG A 594 11.46 -29.16 -26.79
CA ARG A 594 10.61 -29.82 -25.78
C ARG A 594 10.32 -28.97 -24.54
N LEU A 595 9.15 -29.19 -23.96
CA LEU A 595 8.89 -28.88 -22.56
C LEU A 595 9.50 -29.98 -21.70
N ILE A 596 10.32 -29.60 -20.73
CA ILE A 596 10.97 -30.55 -19.82
C ILE A 596 10.18 -30.60 -18.51
N LEU A 597 9.70 -31.79 -18.14
CA LEU A 597 8.97 -32.02 -16.90
C LEU A 597 9.78 -32.92 -15.97
N LEU A 598 9.97 -32.48 -14.72
CA LEU A 598 10.81 -33.19 -13.75
C LEU A 598 9.98 -33.72 -12.58
N MET A 599 10.11 -35.02 -12.30
CA MET A 599 9.49 -35.70 -11.15
C MET A 599 10.55 -36.50 -10.40
N LEU A 600 11.54 -35.78 -9.85
CA LEU A 600 12.81 -36.35 -9.39
C LEU A 600 13.28 -35.82 -8.02
N GLY A 601 12.34 -35.51 -7.12
CA GLY A 601 12.65 -35.06 -5.76
C GLY A 601 13.58 -33.84 -5.74
N PRO A 602 14.50 -33.73 -4.76
CA PRO A 602 15.46 -32.63 -4.64
C PRO A 602 16.32 -32.40 -5.89
N THR A 603 16.69 -33.47 -6.59
CA THR A 603 17.49 -33.41 -7.82
C THR A 603 16.83 -32.54 -8.88
N ALA A 604 15.50 -32.58 -8.99
CA ALA A 604 14.77 -31.77 -9.96
C ALA A 604 15.03 -30.26 -9.80
N LYS A 605 15.22 -29.79 -8.57
CA LYS A 605 15.35 -28.36 -8.24
C LYS A 605 16.69 -27.86 -8.76
N VAL A 606 17.69 -28.69 -8.55
CA VAL A 606 19.06 -28.46 -8.98
C VAL A 606 19.17 -28.50 -10.49
N VAL A 607 18.56 -29.49 -11.16
CA VAL A 607 18.55 -29.57 -12.63
C VAL A 607 17.92 -28.33 -13.27
N VAL A 608 16.83 -27.80 -12.70
CA VAL A 608 16.26 -26.54 -13.21
C VAL A 608 17.27 -25.40 -13.02
N ASP A 609 17.92 -25.30 -11.86
CA ASP A 609 18.92 -24.25 -11.56
C ASP A 609 20.19 -24.32 -12.42
N ASP A 610 20.65 -25.53 -12.77
CA ASP A 610 21.87 -25.73 -13.57
C ASP A 610 21.63 -25.50 -15.06
N LEU A 611 20.50 -25.96 -15.59
CA LEU A 611 20.21 -25.96 -17.03
C LEU A 611 19.64 -24.63 -17.52
N GLN A 612 20.08 -23.51 -16.94
CA GLN A 612 19.63 -22.15 -17.28
C GLN A 612 20.18 -21.65 -18.63
N ASP A 613 21.12 -22.38 -19.21
CA ASP A 613 21.65 -22.12 -20.55
C ASP A 613 20.77 -22.73 -21.66
N LEU A 614 19.79 -23.58 -21.32
CA LEU A 614 18.80 -24.07 -22.26
C LEU A 614 17.67 -23.06 -22.46
N GLU A 615 17.22 -22.88 -23.70
CA GLU A 615 16.02 -22.06 -24.01
C GLU A 615 14.70 -22.77 -23.63
N ASN A 616 14.79 -24.03 -23.20
CA ASN A 616 13.65 -24.83 -22.81
C ASN A 616 12.99 -24.31 -21.53
N GLN A 617 11.67 -24.42 -21.48
CA GLN A 617 10.94 -24.33 -20.21
C GLN A 617 11.13 -25.65 -19.44
N ILE A 618 11.51 -25.57 -18.17
CA ILE A 618 11.77 -26.72 -17.30
C ILE A 618 10.90 -26.61 -16.05
N ILE A 619 10.03 -27.58 -15.80
CA ILE A 619 9.03 -27.51 -14.72
C ILE A 619 9.18 -28.70 -13.80
N ASP A 620 9.50 -28.45 -12.53
CA ASP A 620 9.36 -29.43 -11.46
C ASP A 620 7.88 -29.69 -11.14
N LEU A 621 7.39 -30.90 -11.41
CA LEU A 621 6.02 -31.34 -11.14
C LEU A 621 5.92 -32.44 -10.08
N GLY A 622 7.04 -32.95 -9.55
CA GLY A 622 7.07 -33.89 -8.43
C GLY A 622 5.95 -34.94 -8.43
N HIS A 623 5.10 -34.92 -7.40
CA HIS A 623 4.06 -35.93 -7.16
C HIS A 623 2.72 -35.66 -7.87
N ILE A 624 2.71 -34.94 -8.99
CA ILE A 624 1.45 -34.58 -9.68
C ILE A 624 0.63 -35.82 -10.09
N ASP A 625 1.26 -36.94 -10.42
CA ASP A 625 0.56 -38.15 -10.87
C ASP A 625 -0.29 -38.77 -9.74
N SER A 626 0.25 -38.90 -8.53
CA SER A 626 -0.51 -39.43 -7.38
C SER A 626 -1.73 -38.56 -7.07
N GLU A 627 -1.58 -37.23 -7.14
CA GLU A 627 -2.68 -36.29 -6.93
C GLU A 627 -3.73 -36.38 -8.03
N TYR A 628 -3.31 -36.61 -9.27
CA TYR A 628 -4.24 -36.81 -10.38
C TYR A 628 -5.01 -38.13 -10.27
N GLU A 629 -4.35 -39.22 -9.88
CA GLU A 629 -5.03 -40.50 -9.62
C GLU A 629 -6.06 -40.36 -8.50
N TRP A 630 -5.68 -39.74 -7.37
CA TRP A 630 -6.61 -39.47 -6.27
C TRP A 630 -7.79 -38.60 -6.70
N PHE A 631 -7.56 -37.59 -7.54
CA PHE A 631 -8.61 -36.77 -8.13
C PHE A 631 -9.57 -37.59 -9.00
N LYS A 632 -9.04 -38.43 -9.90
CA LYS A 632 -9.86 -39.28 -10.79
C LYS A 632 -10.68 -40.30 -10.02
N MET A 633 -10.17 -40.79 -8.89
CA MET A 633 -10.86 -41.72 -8.00
C MET A 633 -11.90 -41.03 -7.09
N GLY A 634 -11.90 -39.69 -7.00
CA GLY A 634 -12.69 -38.98 -6.00
C GLY A 634 -12.25 -39.28 -4.56
N ALA A 635 -10.95 -39.53 -4.36
CA ALA A 635 -10.40 -39.99 -3.09
C ALA A 635 -10.52 -38.92 -1.99
N THR A 636 -10.88 -39.34 -0.79
CA THR A 636 -10.97 -38.47 0.40
C THR A 636 -9.77 -38.59 1.33
N HIS A 637 -8.91 -39.58 1.10
CA HIS A 637 -7.66 -39.85 1.82
C HIS A 637 -6.62 -40.44 0.85
N LYS A 638 -5.35 -40.48 1.26
CA LYS A 638 -4.23 -40.96 0.44
C LYS A 638 -4.30 -42.48 0.26
N VAL A 639 -4.75 -42.92 -0.92
CA VAL A 639 -4.86 -44.34 -1.29
C VAL A 639 -3.57 -44.81 -1.95
N LYS A 640 -3.00 -45.93 -1.51
CA LYS A 640 -1.82 -46.54 -2.14
C LYS A 640 -2.16 -47.07 -3.54
N LEU A 641 -1.36 -46.71 -4.54
CA LEU A 641 -1.45 -47.19 -5.91
C LEU A 641 -0.68 -48.50 -6.07
N GLU A 642 -1.26 -49.47 -6.79
CA GLU A 642 -0.69 -50.83 -6.88
C GLU A 642 0.47 -50.94 -7.87
N ASN A 643 0.50 -50.08 -8.89
CA ASN A 643 1.30 -50.27 -10.10
C ASN A 643 2.33 -49.15 -10.35
N LYS A 644 2.47 -48.21 -9.41
CA LYS A 644 3.42 -47.09 -9.49
C LYS A 644 3.68 -46.50 -8.11
N HIS A 645 4.68 -45.62 -8.01
CA HIS A 645 4.97 -44.84 -6.81
C HIS A 645 3.73 -44.07 -6.35
N THR A 646 3.54 -44.00 -5.03
CA THR A 646 2.47 -43.18 -4.43
C THR A 646 3.09 -42.19 -3.47
N ALA A 647 2.76 -40.91 -3.65
CA ALA A 647 3.17 -39.86 -2.72
C ALA A 647 2.84 -40.22 -1.27
N GLU A 648 3.77 -39.95 -0.37
CA GLU A 648 3.75 -40.30 1.06
C GLU A 648 3.87 -41.81 1.39
N PHE A 649 3.88 -42.70 0.39
CA PHE A 649 4.27 -44.11 0.53
C PHE A 649 5.68 -44.34 -0.05
N ASN A 650 6.63 -43.53 0.40
CA ASN A 650 7.92 -43.31 -0.26
C ASN A 650 8.95 -44.45 -0.12
N PHE A 651 8.59 -45.55 0.54
CA PHE A 651 9.48 -46.72 0.67
C PHE A 651 9.46 -47.62 -0.58
N ASP A 652 8.47 -47.44 -1.47
CA ASP A 652 8.30 -48.19 -2.73
C ASP A 652 8.16 -49.72 -2.55
N GLU A 653 7.53 -50.14 -1.46
CA GLU A 653 7.29 -51.55 -1.17
C GLU A 653 6.07 -52.08 -1.95
N ASN A 654 6.17 -53.29 -2.51
CA ASN A 654 5.07 -54.01 -3.16
C ASN A 654 4.43 -53.29 -4.36
N ILE A 655 5.25 -52.68 -5.24
CA ILE A 655 4.79 -52.09 -6.50
C ILE A 655 4.83 -53.14 -7.61
N ASN A 656 3.70 -53.39 -8.26
CA ASN A 656 3.58 -54.37 -9.34
C ASN A 656 4.35 -53.92 -10.61
N ALA A 657 4.89 -54.91 -11.32
CA ALA A 657 5.44 -54.68 -12.66
C ALA A 657 4.31 -54.25 -13.62
N VAL A 658 4.61 -53.29 -14.49
CA VAL A 658 3.70 -52.85 -15.55
C VAL A 658 4.40 -53.12 -16.88
N HIS A 659 3.70 -53.83 -17.77
CA HIS A 659 4.09 -54.02 -19.16
C HIS A 659 3.19 -53.15 -20.04
N ASP A 660 3.56 -51.88 -20.17
CA ASP A 660 2.89 -50.91 -21.03
C ASP A 660 3.81 -50.58 -22.20
N LYS A 661 3.44 -51.04 -23.40
CA LYS A 661 4.25 -50.85 -24.62
C LYS A 661 4.39 -49.38 -25.01
N ALA A 662 3.39 -48.53 -24.72
CA ALA A 662 3.48 -47.11 -25.02
C ALA A 662 4.54 -46.47 -24.11
N TYR A 663 4.47 -46.73 -22.81
CA TYR A 663 5.48 -46.28 -21.86
C TYR A 663 6.89 -46.80 -22.20
N GLU A 664 7.04 -48.08 -22.56
CA GLU A 664 8.32 -48.66 -22.95
C GLU A 664 8.92 -47.98 -24.20
N ASN A 665 8.08 -47.62 -25.18
CA ASN A 665 8.51 -46.92 -26.40
C ASN A 665 8.84 -45.44 -26.18
N GLU A 666 8.31 -44.81 -25.13
CA GLU A 666 8.64 -43.44 -24.76
C GLU A 666 10.03 -43.34 -24.09
N ILE A 667 10.55 -44.43 -23.51
CA ILE A 667 11.85 -44.44 -22.82
C ILE A 667 13.00 -44.36 -23.83
N ILE A 668 13.76 -43.26 -23.74
CA ILE A 668 14.94 -43.00 -24.58
C ILE A 668 16.27 -43.32 -23.88
N GLY A 669 16.26 -43.42 -22.56
CA GLY A 669 17.45 -43.74 -21.78
C GLY A 669 17.12 -44.09 -20.33
N LYS A 670 17.98 -44.93 -19.73
CA LYS A 670 17.93 -45.29 -18.31
C LYS A 670 19.28 -44.97 -17.67
N ILE A 671 19.24 -44.33 -16.51
CA ILE A 671 20.42 -43.97 -15.73
C ILE A 671 20.37 -44.81 -14.44
N GLU A 672 21.42 -45.62 -14.26
CA GLU A 672 21.65 -46.46 -13.09
C GLU A 672 22.63 -45.81 -12.11
#